data_AF-A0A7W2NAZ8-F1
#
_entry.id   AF-A0A7W2NAZ8-F1
#
_cell.length_a   1.000
_cell.length_b   1.000
_cell.length_c   1.000
_cell.angle_alpha   90.00
_cell.angle_beta   90.00
_cell.angle_gamma   90.00
#
_symmetry.space_group_name_H-M   'P 1'
#
loop_
_entity.id
_entity.type
_entity.pdbx_description
1 polymer ?
#
loop_
_entity_poly.entity_id
_entity_poly.type
_entity_poly.pdbx_seq_one_letter_code
_entity_poly.pdbx_strand_id
1 'polypeptide(L)'
;MQYFVCLFFCLFSFSASAFADTEYNYDKPSQGDNIFAYKGESTEKVPTRSDFPSTAITNEEYDTLEFDDENYLVSKATKNKNFPSMRSVIVIEQEKSTVTELDILWKGYAENNKNNKNNKKQQRKVILYIWNFESKSYQEIIKSKKPKGDIALTYSFTSDIANYIGGEKKNTIILYAVSQAKNNNGKDSTLYTNFVQVTVVANTEPAIDHYEIVHDGKGLTCAAEPITIKACTDIDCTTESEVSVNFIITDPDTGKVIGEPKKIDTGSKFKFTFTTAETIVLSIDTNHTVQCSGGDASCQMTFSDTGFRFFYGDSHSEIISGQTSGQEFGQQVKLQAVKSKNGVCEGLFSGEVKVSLAQENVTPDLAFNAGLAFQTQGDTIAKYPQFTDEVKLHFGDDSIAIIPRANYFDAGQIRLHANYSKNGITLVGSSNNFWVKPHHFALTAKNSNGALMGHSATSSIKHKAGENFNFTVSALNLAGDLTQNYRQTEGKLQLKVSPVAPSQNGAIDGRFIYASGQSITATPLPQDVTLSSFNAGVKGQSDFSRAQYDEVGIIKIAMQDTNYGGLGKVEGLVSAIDLTVGRFTPAYFKQTVREEEDKGDFDAYPYSVDRGACNFSDWAYTGQRSTDNKGAITDEGAIAYSLQPKVTITAFNANNGITENYTLGKSEGFMKLSASSVDIDIPTHDEIQQVVDSNGDDPVAISAVMHTGSLSASPDNAGELLYTFSDNDHFSYEHNGSSLLAPFTAHIPFVTEQITDTDGIKLAIDPLTNKVAASATEDFVTEGVEIRFARMVLRNSYGSEYAKLRSQVSIEVYDGASFNTHSDESCLTPLIGDKEPGAKYSGNLGLWDYRLIDIEGGDSIEVGSTQASVSDAFYYGMQNQLFFSKPKEQGILEWEYQVPTWLAFKWNSLDANHDGNFYDDNPSATLSFGVYRGNDRIISWHEVFN
;
A
#
# COMPACT_ATOMS: atom_id res chain seq x y z
N MET A 1 18.38 -17.57 34.29
CA MET A 1 18.53 -17.48 32.82
C MET A 1 17.67 -16.32 32.35
N GLN A 2 18.35 -15.29 31.83
CA GLN A 2 17.79 -13.98 31.48
C GLN A 2 16.85 -14.06 30.27
N TYR A 3 15.75 -13.30 30.34
CA TYR A 3 14.93 -12.92 29.20
C TYR A 3 15.54 -11.66 28.56
N PHE A 4 15.81 -11.74 27.26
CA PHE A 4 16.24 -10.61 26.42
C PHE A 4 14.98 -10.02 25.76
N VAL A 5 14.70 -8.75 26.06
CA VAL A 5 13.71 -7.92 25.35
C VAL A 5 14.48 -6.81 24.67
N CYS A 6 14.54 -6.85 23.35
CA CYS A 6 15.12 -5.80 22.49
C CYS A 6 14.18 -4.59 22.48
N LEU A 7 14.69 -3.44 22.93
CA LEU A 7 14.04 -2.15 22.75
C LEU A 7 14.62 -1.44 21.51
N PHE A 8 13.72 -0.96 20.68
CA PHE A 8 13.93 -0.10 19.50
C PHE A 8 14.74 1.16 19.86
N PHE A 9 15.86 1.39 19.17
CA PHE A 9 16.56 2.68 19.17
C PHE A 9 16.06 3.52 17.98
N CYS A 10 15.29 4.56 18.27
CA CYS A 10 15.02 5.66 17.35
C CYS A 10 16.26 6.56 17.34
N LEU A 11 17.08 6.48 16.28
CA LEU A 11 18.19 7.40 16.04
C LEU A 11 17.65 8.67 15.36
N PHE A 12 17.28 9.67 16.17
CA PHE A 12 17.32 11.05 15.73
C PHE A 12 18.78 11.51 15.81
N SER A 13 19.39 11.84 14.68
CA SER A 13 20.67 12.56 14.62
C SER A 13 20.45 13.98 15.12
N PHE A 14 20.54 14.17 16.44
CA PHE A 14 20.81 15.45 17.04
C PHE A 14 22.32 15.68 17.01
N SER A 15 22.77 16.71 16.30
CA SER A 15 24.03 17.38 16.61
C SER A 15 23.85 18.09 17.94
N ALA A 16 23.89 17.36 19.04
CA ALA A 16 23.81 17.90 20.37
C ALA A 16 25.23 18.27 20.82
N SER A 17 25.58 19.56 20.78
CA SER A 17 26.29 20.11 21.93
C SER A 17 25.42 19.74 23.14
N ALA A 18 25.90 18.84 23.99
CA ALA A 18 25.12 18.42 25.15
C ALA A 18 24.96 19.63 26.07
N PHE A 19 23.78 20.24 26.01
CA PHE A 19 23.37 21.26 26.96
C PHE A 19 23.12 20.56 28.30
N ALA A 20 23.77 21.04 29.35
CA ALA A 20 23.48 20.58 30.71
C ALA A 20 22.46 21.52 31.34
N ASP A 21 21.26 21.01 31.60
CA ASP A 21 20.23 21.71 32.36
C ASP A 21 20.49 21.52 33.86
N THR A 22 20.67 22.62 34.60
CA THR A 22 20.83 22.59 36.05
C THR A 22 19.74 23.41 36.72
N GLU A 23 18.98 22.77 37.61
CA GLU A 23 17.90 23.42 38.34
C GLU A 23 18.39 24.00 39.67
N TYR A 24 18.01 25.24 39.95
CA TYR A 24 18.23 25.94 41.21
C TYR A 24 16.88 26.28 41.84
N ASN A 25 16.52 25.56 42.90
CA ASN A 25 15.37 25.80 43.76
C ASN A 25 15.79 25.59 45.22
N TYR A 26 14.86 25.67 46.18
CA TYR A 26 15.23 25.55 47.59
C TYR A 26 15.54 24.11 48.06
N ASP A 27 15.24 23.08 47.25
CA ASP A 27 15.68 21.68 47.44
C ASP A 27 17.10 21.45 46.87
N LYS A 28 17.44 22.06 45.73
CA LYS A 28 18.68 21.78 44.98
C LYS A 28 19.29 23.00 44.29
N PRO A 29 20.63 23.19 44.37
CA PRO A 29 21.52 22.70 45.43
C PRO A 29 21.19 23.38 46.77
N SER A 30 21.52 22.71 47.87
CA SER A 30 21.01 22.87 49.24
C SER A 30 20.68 24.29 49.73
N GLN A 31 19.63 24.36 50.56
CA GLN A 31 19.15 25.55 51.27
C GLN A 31 20.29 26.38 51.88
N GLY A 32 20.39 27.65 51.50
CA GLY A 32 21.41 28.56 52.04
C GLY A 32 22.82 28.39 51.45
N ASP A 33 22.99 27.53 50.44
CA ASP A 33 24.24 27.43 49.68
C ASP A 33 24.10 28.13 48.31
N ASN A 34 23.04 27.82 47.57
CA ASN A 34 22.87 28.29 46.18
C ASN A 34 21.59 29.11 45.95
N ILE A 35 20.64 29.15 46.89
CA ILE A 35 19.49 30.05 46.81
C ILE A 35 19.13 30.62 48.18
N PHE A 36 18.86 31.93 48.21
CA PHE A 36 18.58 32.69 49.44
C PHE A 36 17.31 33.50 49.27
N ALA A 37 16.40 33.42 50.24
CA ALA A 37 15.13 34.14 50.23
C ALA A 37 15.06 35.24 51.30
N TYR A 38 14.46 36.36 50.92
CA TYR A 38 14.26 37.52 51.77
C TYR A 38 12.82 38.02 51.61
N LYS A 39 12.19 38.42 52.71
CA LYS A 39 10.82 38.96 52.69
C LYS A 39 10.75 40.32 53.36
N GLY A 40 9.78 41.14 52.94
CA GLY A 40 9.55 42.43 53.57
C GLY A 40 8.50 43.26 52.84
N GLU A 41 8.37 44.51 53.27
CA GLU A 41 7.41 45.45 52.69
C GLU A 41 8.13 46.69 52.13
N SER A 42 7.83 47.05 50.88
CA SER A 42 8.47 48.16 50.17
C SER A 42 7.59 49.40 50.12
N THR A 43 8.16 50.60 50.25
CA THR A 43 7.44 51.86 49.99
C THR A 43 7.19 52.11 48.50
N GLU A 44 8.02 51.51 47.64
CA GLU A 44 7.93 51.59 46.18
C GLU A 44 7.66 50.21 45.60
N LYS A 45 6.96 50.13 44.47
CA LYS A 45 6.68 48.82 43.86
C LYS A 45 7.97 48.11 43.44
N VAL A 46 8.88 48.86 42.82
CA VAL A 46 10.16 48.37 42.32
C VAL A 46 11.26 49.09 43.11
N PRO A 47 12.03 48.40 43.95
CA PRO A 47 13.14 49.00 44.67
C PRO A 47 14.22 49.51 43.71
N THR A 48 14.96 50.54 44.11
CA THR A 48 16.12 51.05 43.36
C THR A 48 17.42 50.32 43.68
N ARG A 49 17.40 49.36 44.61
CA ARG A 49 18.56 48.58 45.05
C ARG A 49 18.26 47.08 44.98
N SER A 50 19.26 46.29 44.62
CA SER A 50 19.18 44.82 44.53
C SER A 50 19.12 44.12 45.90
N ASP A 51 19.43 44.82 46.99
CA ASP A 51 19.52 44.26 48.34
C ASP A 51 18.22 44.35 49.16
N PHE A 52 17.09 44.61 48.50
CA PHE A 52 15.79 44.84 49.14
C PHE A 52 14.70 43.86 48.63
N PRO A 53 13.84 43.30 49.50
CA PRO A 53 13.90 43.32 50.97
C PRO A 53 15.13 42.60 51.50
N SER A 54 15.59 43.01 52.69
CA SER A 54 16.84 42.55 53.30
C SER A 54 16.66 41.59 54.46
N THR A 55 15.43 41.35 54.93
CA THR A 55 15.16 40.41 56.02
C THR A 55 15.16 38.98 55.49
N ALA A 56 16.19 38.21 55.82
CA ALA A 56 16.28 36.79 55.48
C ALA A 56 15.14 36.00 56.16
N ILE A 57 14.65 34.97 55.48
CA ILE A 57 13.64 34.07 56.03
C ILE A 57 14.30 33.05 56.97
N THR A 58 13.53 32.46 57.89
CA THR A 58 14.04 31.42 58.81
C THR A 58 14.14 30.05 58.13
N ASN A 59 14.84 29.09 58.75
CA ASN A 59 14.93 27.72 58.19
C ASN A 59 13.54 27.08 58.01
N GLU A 60 12.66 27.19 59.00
CA GLU A 60 11.26 26.72 58.91
C GLU A 60 10.48 27.39 57.76
N GLU A 61 10.83 28.62 57.40
CA GLU A 61 10.21 29.34 56.28
C GLU A 61 10.74 28.89 54.93
N TYR A 62 11.97 28.38 54.84
CA TYR A 62 12.48 27.76 53.63
C TYR A 62 11.82 26.41 53.36
N ASP A 63 11.51 25.63 54.39
CA ASP A 63 10.78 24.35 54.24
C ASP A 63 9.43 24.58 53.52
N THR A 64 8.82 25.77 53.65
CA THR A 64 7.60 26.15 52.92
C THR A 64 7.82 26.53 51.45
N LEU A 65 9.07 26.59 50.99
CA LEU A 65 9.46 26.93 49.62
C LEU A 65 10.22 25.80 48.89
N GLU A 66 10.61 24.73 49.62
CA GLU A 66 11.41 23.61 49.12
C GLU A 66 10.69 22.83 48.02
N PHE A 67 9.39 22.58 48.22
CA PHE A 67 8.55 21.85 47.29
C PHE A 67 7.41 22.72 46.78
N ASP A 68 6.97 22.45 45.56
CA ASP A 68 5.70 22.96 45.06
C ASP A 68 4.54 22.11 45.60
N ASP A 69 4.12 22.41 46.82
CA ASP A 69 3.18 21.58 47.61
C ASP A 69 1.94 22.35 48.10
N GLU A 70 1.76 23.58 47.61
CA GLU A 70 0.72 24.53 48.06
C GLU A 70 0.85 24.97 49.52
N ASN A 71 2.02 24.81 50.16
CA ASN A 71 2.40 25.60 51.33
C ASN A 71 2.97 26.94 50.88
N TYR A 72 2.81 27.97 51.72
CA TYR A 72 3.16 29.33 51.32
C TYR A 72 3.95 30.08 52.38
N LEU A 73 5.08 30.63 51.96
CA LEU A 73 5.72 31.71 52.67
C LEU A 73 4.91 33.01 52.54
N VAL A 74 4.64 33.64 53.68
CA VAL A 74 3.81 34.84 53.76
C VAL A 74 4.64 36.11 53.99
N SER A 75 4.52 37.07 53.07
CA SER A 75 5.03 38.44 53.20
C SER A 75 3.87 39.43 53.27
N LYS A 76 3.78 40.19 54.37
CA LYS A 76 2.65 41.10 54.65
C LYS A 76 3.09 42.56 54.71
N ALA A 77 2.39 43.44 54.01
CA ALA A 77 2.55 44.88 54.19
C ALA A 77 1.73 45.36 55.40
N THR A 78 2.43 45.76 56.45
CA THR A 78 1.86 46.25 57.71
C THR A 78 1.72 47.77 57.73
N LYS A 79 2.54 48.49 56.96
CA LYS A 79 2.54 49.95 56.89
C LYS A 79 1.67 50.45 55.73
N ASN A 80 0.93 51.53 55.97
CA ASN A 80 0.11 52.17 54.94
C ASN A 80 0.98 52.59 53.74
N LYS A 81 0.47 52.34 52.53
CA LYS A 81 1.11 52.54 51.22
C LYS A 81 2.28 51.61 50.86
N ASN A 82 2.63 50.64 51.71
CA ASN A 82 3.68 49.68 51.37
C ASN A 82 3.15 48.48 50.56
N PHE A 83 4.03 47.87 49.76
CA PHE A 83 3.79 46.67 48.97
C PHE A 83 4.47 45.47 49.64
N PRO A 84 3.77 44.34 49.88
CA PRO A 84 4.44 43.11 50.30
C PRO A 84 5.31 42.60 49.15
N SER A 85 6.51 42.18 49.49
CA SER A 85 7.54 41.78 48.53
C SER A 85 8.38 40.63 49.04
N MET A 86 8.98 39.91 48.11
CA MET A 86 9.96 38.86 48.36
C MET A 86 11.08 38.96 47.32
N ARG A 87 12.29 38.62 47.73
CA ARG A 87 13.48 38.58 46.88
C ARG A 87 14.14 37.22 47.01
N SER A 88 14.52 36.64 45.88
CA SER A 88 15.31 35.41 45.80
C SER A 88 16.66 35.72 45.15
N VAL A 89 17.74 35.29 45.77
CA VAL A 89 19.12 35.44 45.28
C VAL A 89 19.65 34.05 45.00
N ILE A 90 19.93 33.74 43.73
CA ILE A 90 20.38 32.43 43.25
C ILE A 90 21.85 32.54 42.86
N VAL A 91 22.68 31.62 43.32
CA VAL A 91 24.10 31.49 43.03
C VAL A 91 24.32 30.23 42.20
N ILE A 92 24.70 30.42 40.93
CA ILE A 92 24.88 29.35 39.95
C ILE A 92 26.33 28.86 39.93
N GLU A 93 26.54 27.61 39.55
CA GLU A 93 27.84 26.97 39.37
C GLU A 93 28.39 27.16 37.95
N GLN A 94 27.52 27.38 36.97
CA GLN A 94 27.91 27.58 35.57
C GLN A 94 28.68 28.88 35.38
N GLU A 95 29.72 28.83 34.55
CA GLU A 95 30.44 30.02 34.08
C GLU A 95 29.47 30.93 33.31
N LYS A 96 29.42 32.22 33.65
CA LYS A 96 28.53 33.22 33.04
C LYS A 96 28.56 33.22 31.50
N SER A 97 29.72 32.93 30.90
CA SER A 97 29.91 32.88 29.44
C SER A 97 29.32 31.63 28.78
N THR A 98 29.09 30.56 29.55
CA THR A 98 28.61 29.27 29.05
C THR A 98 27.09 29.13 29.08
N VAL A 99 26.41 30.00 29.83
CA VAL A 99 24.95 29.97 29.99
C VAL A 99 24.27 30.48 28.73
N THR A 100 23.48 29.62 28.10
CA THR A 100 22.78 29.88 26.85
C THR A 100 21.29 30.13 27.03
N GLU A 101 20.71 29.72 28.17
CA GLU A 101 19.30 29.97 28.51
C GLU A 101 19.09 30.02 30.03
N LEU A 102 18.15 30.88 30.46
CA LEU A 102 17.65 30.93 31.85
C LEU A 102 16.13 30.83 31.85
N ASP A 103 15.60 29.76 32.44
CA ASP A 103 14.16 29.59 32.66
C ASP A 103 13.80 29.87 34.11
N ILE A 104 12.83 30.76 34.33
CA ILE A 104 12.39 31.17 35.66
C ILE A 104 10.97 30.69 35.88
N LEU A 105 10.71 30.08 37.03
CA LEU A 105 9.39 29.74 37.54
C LEU A 105 9.20 30.34 38.93
N TRP A 106 8.10 31.07 39.12
CA TRP A 106 7.62 31.51 40.43
C TRP A 106 6.17 31.08 40.61
N LYS A 107 5.83 30.47 41.75
CA LYS A 107 4.46 30.11 42.13
C LYS A 107 4.04 30.82 43.41
N GLY A 108 2.81 31.31 43.45
CA GLY A 108 2.24 31.98 44.61
C GLY A 108 1.04 32.85 44.23
N TYR A 109 0.53 33.66 45.16
CA TYR A 109 -0.51 34.64 44.86
C TYR A 109 -0.44 35.85 45.78
N ALA A 110 -1.15 36.93 45.46
CA ALA A 110 -1.30 38.08 46.35
C ALA A 110 -2.78 38.35 46.66
N GLU A 111 -3.08 38.86 47.84
CA GLU A 111 -4.45 39.20 48.24
C GLU A 111 -4.52 40.47 49.08
N ASN A 112 -5.70 41.10 49.13
CA ASN A 112 -6.01 42.11 50.13
C ASN A 112 -7.30 41.79 50.90
N ASN A 113 -7.29 42.07 52.20
CA ASN A 113 -8.50 42.07 53.04
C ASN A 113 -9.37 43.32 52.76
N LYS A 114 -10.70 43.14 52.65
CA LYS A 114 -11.68 44.25 52.61
C LYS A 114 -12.58 44.20 53.86
N ASN A 115 -12.66 45.30 54.60
CA ASN A 115 -13.66 45.52 55.67
C ASN A 115 -15.05 45.84 55.10
N ASN A 116 -15.75 44.87 54.51
CA ASN A 116 -17.22 45.00 54.36
C ASN A 116 -17.93 43.64 54.30
N LYS A 117 -18.64 43.34 55.40
CA LYS A 117 -19.74 42.40 55.69
C LYS A 117 -19.76 40.95 55.15
N ASN A 118 -18.95 40.56 54.16
CA ASN A 118 -18.94 39.20 53.60
C ASN A 118 -17.56 38.50 53.63
N ASN A 119 -16.54 39.05 54.29
CA ASN A 119 -15.19 38.45 54.49
C ASN A 119 -14.50 37.81 53.26
N LYS A 120 -14.86 38.18 52.02
CA LYS A 120 -14.21 37.65 50.81
C LYS A 120 -12.90 38.40 50.52
N LYS A 121 -11.77 37.69 50.62
CA LYS A 121 -10.44 38.19 50.24
C LYS A 121 -10.38 38.44 48.74
N GLN A 122 -9.78 39.55 48.30
CA GLN A 122 -9.65 39.89 46.88
C GLN A 122 -8.23 39.59 46.41
N GLN A 123 -8.08 38.61 45.51
CA GLN A 123 -6.78 38.35 44.87
C GLN A 123 -6.31 39.52 44.01
N ARG A 124 -4.99 39.72 44.03
CA ARG A 124 -4.26 40.82 43.39
C ARG A 124 -3.25 40.24 42.40
N LYS A 125 -2.83 41.08 41.46
CA LYS A 125 -1.78 40.70 40.53
C LYS A 125 -0.44 40.65 41.25
N VAL A 126 0.39 39.68 40.89
CA VAL A 126 1.81 39.63 41.27
C VAL A 126 2.63 40.09 40.07
N ILE A 127 3.72 40.78 40.32
CA ILE A 127 4.69 41.15 39.29
C ILE A 127 6.04 40.60 39.71
N LEU A 128 6.70 39.93 38.77
CA LEU A 128 8.03 39.37 38.94
C LEU A 128 9.03 40.23 38.15
N TYR A 129 10.12 40.57 38.81
CA TYR A 129 11.24 41.34 38.26
C TYR A 129 12.53 40.53 38.37
N ILE A 130 13.47 40.78 37.46
CA ILE A 130 14.86 40.31 37.56
C ILE A 130 15.80 41.51 37.68
N TRP A 131 16.90 41.37 38.41
CA TRP A 131 17.93 42.40 38.47
C TRP A 131 18.83 42.34 37.24
N ASN A 132 18.92 43.46 36.52
CA ASN A 132 19.90 43.63 35.46
C ASN A 132 21.16 44.31 36.05
N PHE A 133 22.27 43.58 36.06
CA PHE A 133 23.54 44.03 36.62
C PHE A 133 24.23 45.08 35.75
N GLU A 134 23.94 45.12 34.45
CA GLU A 134 24.46 46.12 33.52
C GLU A 134 23.75 47.47 33.74
N SER A 135 22.41 47.49 33.69
CA SER A 135 21.62 48.72 33.90
C SER A 135 21.49 49.12 35.37
N LYS A 136 21.88 48.24 36.31
CA LYS A 136 21.73 48.41 37.76
C LYS A 136 20.29 48.73 38.18
N SER A 137 19.33 48.03 37.58
CA SER A 137 17.90 48.22 37.85
C SER A 137 17.12 46.91 37.72
N TYR A 138 15.96 46.84 38.38
CA TYR A 138 15.02 45.74 38.19
C TYR A 138 14.23 45.91 36.88
N GLN A 139 14.20 44.84 36.08
CA GLN A 139 13.42 44.74 34.84
C GLN A 139 12.19 43.87 35.06
N GLU A 140 11.02 44.35 34.62
CA GLU A 140 9.78 43.57 34.70
C GLU A 140 9.87 42.40 33.72
N ILE A 141 9.76 41.16 34.22
CA ILE A 141 9.81 39.96 33.37
C ILE A 141 8.39 39.48 33.06
N ILE A 142 7.54 39.38 34.07
CA ILE A 142 6.16 38.94 33.89
C ILE A 142 5.24 39.49 34.97
N LYS A 143 3.98 39.71 34.57
CA LYS A 143 2.91 40.20 35.44
C LYS A 143 1.68 39.33 35.30
N SER A 144 1.14 38.90 36.44
CA SER A 144 0.00 38.01 36.44
C SER A 144 -1.28 38.66 35.91
N LYS A 145 -2.18 37.84 35.35
CA LYS A 145 -3.59 38.22 35.14
C LYS A 145 -4.32 38.26 36.51
N LYS A 146 -5.52 38.85 36.59
CA LYS A 146 -6.30 38.87 37.86
C LYS A 146 -6.72 37.41 38.16
N PRO A 147 -6.14 36.71 39.15
CA PRO A 147 -6.31 35.27 39.25
C PRO A 147 -7.50 34.86 40.14
N LYS A 148 -7.82 33.55 40.09
CA LYS A 148 -8.53 32.79 41.13
C LYS A 148 -7.60 31.64 41.54
N GLY A 149 -7.00 31.71 42.72
CA GLY A 149 -6.08 30.67 43.25
C GLY A 149 -4.60 31.03 43.12
N ASP A 150 -3.76 30.00 43.29
CA ASP A 150 -2.31 30.04 43.08
C ASP A 150 -1.98 30.28 41.59
N ILE A 151 -0.88 30.97 41.28
CA ILE A 151 -0.46 31.24 39.90
C ILE A 151 0.98 30.82 39.66
N ALA A 152 1.26 30.28 38.48
CA ALA A 152 2.60 30.07 37.96
C ALA A 152 2.98 31.21 37.01
N LEU A 153 4.11 31.86 37.28
CA LEU A 153 4.73 32.87 36.44
C LEU A 153 6.02 32.29 35.87
N THR A 154 6.04 32.03 34.57
CA THR A 154 7.20 31.49 33.85
C THR A 154 7.78 32.52 32.88
N TYR A 155 9.10 32.59 32.76
CA TYR A 155 9.77 33.45 31.80
C TYR A 155 11.16 32.88 31.41
N SER A 156 11.46 32.89 30.13
CA SER A 156 12.71 32.37 29.56
C SER A 156 13.55 33.49 28.95
N PHE A 157 14.85 33.50 29.24
CA PHE A 157 15.82 34.39 28.61
C PHE A 157 16.73 33.60 27.68
N THR A 158 16.73 33.97 26.40
CA THR A 158 17.60 33.38 25.36
C THR A 158 18.54 34.41 24.71
N SER A 159 18.49 35.67 25.15
CA SER A 159 19.37 36.75 24.71
C SER A 159 19.73 37.67 25.88
N ASP A 160 20.85 38.39 25.77
CA ASP A 160 21.34 39.33 26.78
C ASP A 160 21.49 38.72 28.19
N ILE A 161 21.62 37.39 28.28
CA ILE A 161 21.62 36.61 29.54
C ILE A 161 22.73 37.09 30.48
N ALA A 162 23.89 37.42 29.92
CA ALA A 162 25.01 37.96 30.65
C ALA A 162 24.65 39.23 31.46
N ASN A 163 23.63 40.00 31.07
CA ASN A 163 23.23 41.19 31.81
C ASN A 163 22.52 40.84 33.14
N TYR A 164 21.97 39.63 33.27
CA TYR A 164 21.21 39.18 34.43
C TYR A 164 22.00 38.27 35.38
N ILE A 165 23.22 37.89 35.00
CA ILE A 165 24.15 37.12 35.83
C ILE A 165 25.29 38.06 36.29
N GLY A 166 25.41 38.28 37.60
CA GLY A 166 26.38 39.22 38.16
C GLY A 166 26.83 38.86 39.58
N GLY A 167 26.98 39.87 40.44
CA GLY A 167 27.64 39.71 41.74
C GLY A 167 29.18 39.69 41.62
N GLU A 168 29.88 39.64 42.76
CA GLU A 168 31.35 39.69 42.79
C GLU A 168 32.00 38.53 42.01
N LYS A 169 31.39 37.35 42.06
CA LYS A 169 31.83 36.14 41.36
C LYS A 169 31.18 35.93 39.99
N LYS A 170 30.38 36.90 39.51
CA LYS A 170 29.65 36.81 38.23
C LYS A 170 28.77 35.56 38.08
N ASN A 171 28.17 35.09 39.17
CA ASN A 171 27.36 33.87 39.18
C ASN A 171 26.06 34.05 39.97
N THR A 172 25.59 35.29 40.14
CA THR A 172 24.41 35.60 40.95
C THR A 172 23.26 36.09 40.07
N ILE A 173 22.06 35.56 40.28
CA ILE A 173 20.78 35.99 39.71
C ILE A 173 19.90 36.50 40.85
N ILE A 174 19.16 37.60 40.65
CA ILE A 174 18.28 38.17 41.69
C ILE A 174 16.88 38.36 41.12
N LEU A 175 15.91 37.67 41.72
CA LEU A 175 14.49 37.78 41.42
C LEU A 175 13.76 38.57 42.51
N TYR A 176 12.77 39.36 42.12
CA TYR A 176 11.95 40.15 43.04
C TYR A 176 10.47 40.04 42.70
N ALA A 177 9.70 39.44 43.60
CA ALA A 177 8.25 39.29 43.49
C ALA A 177 7.54 40.32 44.38
N VAL A 178 6.54 41.00 43.83
CA VAL A 178 5.79 42.04 44.56
C VAL A 178 4.30 42.02 44.22
N SER A 179 3.46 42.26 45.22
CA SER A 179 2.04 42.50 44.98
C SER A 179 1.83 43.80 44.21
N GLN A 180 0.93 43.80 43.23
CA GLN A 180 0.54 45.02 42.53
C GLN A 180 -0.18 46.01 43.47
N ALA A 181 -0.83 45.50 44.53
CA ALA A 181 -1.57 46.30 45.49
C ALA A 181 -0.71 46.62 46.71
N LYS A 182 -0.85 47.86 47.18
CA LYS A 182 -0.30 48.31 48.46
C LYS A 182 -1.31 48.14 49.60
N ASN A 183 -0.84 48.16 50.84
CA ASN A 183 -1.69 48.39 52.01
C ASN A 183 -2.33 49.79 51.92
N ASN A 184 -3.63 49.90 52.18
CA ASN A 184 -4.36 51.18 52.20
C ASN A 184 -5.23 51.26 53.46
N ASN A 185 -4.77 51.99 54.49
CA ASN A 185 -5.49 52.35 55.73
C ASN A 185 -6.56 51.32 56.17
N GLY A 186 -6.13 50.13 56.60
CA GLY A 186 -7.01 49.06 57.11
C GLY A 186 -7.36 47.95 56.10
N LYS A 187 -6.71 47.93 54.93
CA LYS A 187 -6.75 46.81 53.96
C LYS A 187 -5.36 46.23 53.80
N ASP A 188 -5.06 45.23 54.63
CA ASP A 188 -3.79 44.48 54.54
C ASP A 188 -3.59 43.94 53.13
N SER A 189 -2.36 44.02 52.63
CA SER A 189 -1.94 43.35 51.39
C SER A 189 -0.88 42.32 51.75
N THR A 190 -1.06 41.11 51.24
CA THR A 190 -0.19 39.97 51.53
C THR A 190 0.22 39.30 50.23
N LEU A 191 1.49 38.92 50.13
CA LEU A 191 2.07 38.09 49.09
C LEU A 191 2.35 36.71 49.69
N TYR A 192 1.89 35.67 49.02
CA TYR A 192 2.12 34.27 49.31
C TYR A 192 3.02 33.73 48.21
N THR A 193 4.15 33.15 48.57
CA THR A 193 5.02 32.43 47.61
C THR A 193 5.06 30.96 48.01
N ASN A 194 4.81 30.08 47.05
CA ASN A 194 4.86 28.64 47.20
C ASN A 194 6.22 28.12 46.68
N PHE A 195 6.61 28.45 45.45
CA PHE A 195 7.81 27.87 44.84
C PHE A 195 8.59 28.86 43.99
N VAL A 196 9.92 28.73 43.96
CA VAL A 196 10.80 29.49 43.05
C VAL A 196 11.86 28.56 42.49
N GLN A 197 11.99 28.54 41.17
CA GLN A 197 13.01 27.78 40.46
C GLN A 197 13.63 28.62 39.35
N VAL A 198 14.93 28.45 39.15
CA VAL A 198 15.67 28.91 37.97
C VAL A 198 16.38 27.71 37.36
N THR A 199 16.07 27.37 36.11
CA THR A 199 16.82 26.38 35.33
C THR A 199 17.84 27.10 34.46
N VAL A 200 19.09 26.65 34.54
CA VAL A 200 20.23 27.19 33.80
C VAL A 200 20.66 26.17 32.76
N VAL A 201 20.67 26.57 31.50
CA VAL A 201 21.15 25.74 30.38
C VAL A 201 22.54 26.24 30.00
N ALA A 202 23.54 25.35 30.00
CA ALA A 202 24.91 25.69 29.62
C ALA A 202 25.56 24.64 28.71
N ASN A 203 26.51 25.08 27.86
CA ASN A 203 27.29 24.19 27.02
C ASN A 203 28.29 23.36 27.84
N THR A 204 28.36 22.04 27.60
CA THR A 204 29.46 21.18 28.09
C THR A 204 30.55 21.00 27.03
N GLU A 205 31.80 20.85 27.44
CA GLU A 205 32.94 20.63 26.54
C GLU A 205 32.88 19.21 25.90
N PRO A 206 33.03 19.06 24.57
CA PRO A 206 32.90 17.77 23.90
C PRO A 206 34.08 16.83 24.16
N ALA A 207 33.81 15.52 24.25
CA ALA A 207 34.83 14.49 24.37
C ALA A 207 35.50 14.23 23.00
N ILE A 208 36.76 14.67 22.84
CA ILE A 208 37.56 14.46 21.62
C ILE A 208 38.34 13.15 21.72
N ASP A 209 38.29 12.32 20.67
CA ASP A 209 39.12 11.11 20.53
C ASP A 209 40.51 11.49 19.99
N HIS A 210 40.56 12.10 18.79
CA HIS A 210 41.79 12.55 18.14
C HIS A 210 41.55 13.78 17.23
N TYR A 211 42.64 14.36 16.72
CA TYR A 211 42.58 15.38 15.68
C TYR A 211 43.14 14.84 14.36
N GLU A 212 42.43 15.07 13.26
CA GLU A 212 42.87 14.70 11.91
C GLU A 212 43.25 15.97 11.12
N ILE A 213 44.50 16.08 10.66
CA ILE A 213 44.96 17.14 9.75
C ILE A 213 44.97 16.60 8.32
N VAL A 214 44.08 17.13 7.50
CA VAL A 214 44.00 16.79 6.07
C VAL A 214 44.89 17.75 5.28
N HIS A 215 45.90 17.22 4.59
CA HIS A 215 46.83 17.95 3.73
C HIS A 215 47.26 17.08 2.56
N ASP A 216 47.92 17.63 1.54
CA ASP A 216 48.37 16.84 0.38
C ASP A 216 49.85 16.43 0.39
N GLY A 217 50.61 16.92 1.37
CA GLY A 217 52.00 16.55 1.62
C GLY A 217 53.01 17.41 0.85
N LYS A 218 52.55 18.38 0.05
CA LYS A 218 53.41 19.23 -0.76
C LYS A 218 53.03 20.69 -0.56
N GLY A 219 54.02 21.57 -0.61
CA GLY A 219 53.76 23.00 -0.59
C GLY A 219 54.73 23.78 -1.45
N LEU A 220 54.35 25.00 -1.81
CA LEU A 220 55.21 25.95 -2.49
C LEU A 220 55.65 27.05 -1.55
N THR A 221 56.95 27.39 -1.59
CA THR A 221 57.50 28.47 -0.75
C THR A 221 56.94 29.85 -1.07
N CYS A 222 56.19 29.95 -2.17
CA CYS A 222 55.62 31.18 -2.68
C CYS A 222 54.09 31.23 -2.70
N ALA A 223 53.41 30.18 -2.20
CA ALA A 223 51.96 30.10 -2.12
C ALA A 223 51.50 29.75 -0.70
N ALA A 224 50.23 30.00 -0.41
CA ALA A 224 49.62 29.60 0.85
C ALA A 224 48.98 28.22 0.68
N GLU A 225 49.35 27.28 1.55
CA GLU A 225 48.88 25.91 1.52
C GLU A 225 47.59 25.75 2.34
N PRO A 226 46.52 25.19 1.75
CA PRO A 226 45.30 24.86 2.47
C PRO A 226 45.45 23.54 3.24
N ILE A 227 45.03 23.55 4.50
CA ILE A 227 44.83 22.37 5.32
C ILE A 227 43.44 22.40 5.96
N THR A 228 42.95 21.25 6.39
CA THR A 228 41.75 21.13 7.22
C THR A 228 42.09 20.39 8.49
N ILE A 229 41.60 20.87 9.63
CA ILE A 229 41.77 20.20 10.91
C ILE A 229 40.39 19.78 11.40
N LYS A 230 40.24 18.51 11.74
CA LYS A 230 39.01 17.96 12.32
C LYS A 230 39.25 17.56 13.77
N ALA A 231 38.25 17.77 14.63
CA ALA A 231 38.24 17.24 15.98
C ALA A 231 37.30 16.04 16.02
N CYS A 232 37.86 14.84 15.87
CA CYS A 232 37.12 13.61 15.74
C CYS A 232 36.65 13.14 17.12
N THR A 233 35.36 12.84 17.28
CA THR A 233 34.82 12.31 18.55
C THR A 233 34.74 10.77 18.56
N ASP A 234 35.11 10.14 17.46
CA ASP A 234 35.23 8.69 17.30
C ASP A 234 36.48 8.32 16.48
N ILE A 235 36.89 7.05 16.55
CA ILE A 235 38.12 6.53 15.94
C ILE A 235 38.13 6.61 14.40
N ASP A 236 36.95 6.58 13.77
CA ASP A 236 36.78 6.61 12.32
C ASP A 236 36.56 8.04 11.79
N CYS A 237 36.57 9.03 12.69
CA CYS A 237 36.22 10.43 12.44
C CYS A 237 34.88 10.61 11.69
N THR A 238 33.89 9.75 12.00
CA THR A 238 32.55 9.86 11.40
C THR A 238 31.73 11.00 12.01
N THR A 239 32.09 11.39 13.24
CA THR A 239 31.50 12.50 13.97
C THR A 239 32.60 13.49 14.36
N GLU A 240 32.34 14.78 14.13
CA GLU A 240 33.29 15.86 14.37
C GLU A 240 32.71 16.87 15.38
N SER A 241 33.59 17.51 16.15
CA SER A 241 33.26 18.65 17.02
C SER A 241 33.91 19.94 16.51
N GLU A 242 33.26 21.07 16.76
CA GLU A 242 33.81 22.40 16.49
C GLU A 242 34.49 22.93 17.76
N VAL A 243 35.83 22.95 17.76
CA VAL A 243 36.66 23.46 18.85
C VAL A 243 37.81 24.30 18.29
N SER A 244 38.35 25.22 19.09
CA SER A 244 39.57 25.94 18.69
C SER A 244 40.82 25.24 19.19
N VAL A 245 41.79 25.00 18.31
CA VAL A 245 43.09 24.39 18.61
C VAL A 245 44.25 25.30 18.27
N ASN A 246 45.43 25.04 18.85
CA ASN A 246 46.68 25.71 18.48
C ASN A 246 47.46 24.84 17.49
N PHE A 247 47.38 25.14 16.21
CA PHE A 247 48.18 24.52 15.18
C PHE A 247 49.64 24.95 15.27
N ILE A 248 50.54 23.98 15.17
CA ILE A 248 51.98 24.15 15.23
C ILE A 248 52.65 23.44 14.06
N ILE A 249 53.82 23.95 13.69
CA ILE A 249 54.71 23.33 12.73
C ILE A 249 55.94 22.89 13.50
N THR A 250 56.46 21.69 13.22
CA THR A 250 57.66 21.17 13.87
C THR A 250 58.71 20.71 12.87
N ASP A 251 59.96 20.82 13.27
CA ASP A 251 61.11 20.28 12.55
C ASP A 251 61.12 18.75 12.63
N PRO A 252 61.18 18.02 11.50
CA PRO A 252 61.05 16.56 11.48
C PRO A 252 62.18 15.84 12.22
N ASP A 253 63.38 16.42 12.30
CA ASP A 253 64.56 15.79 12.90
C ASP A 253 64.67 16.06 14.40
N THR A 254 64.32 17.29 14.82
CA THR A 254 64.51 17.76 16.19
C THR A 254 63.23 17.84 17.01
N GLY A 255 62.06 17.78 16.37
CA GLY A 255 60.74 17.93 17.00
C GLY A 255 60.48 19.33 17.56
N LYS A 256 61.34 20.32 17.26
CA LYS A 256 61.18 21.70 17.74
C LYS A 256 60.10 22.43 16.96
N VAL A 257 59.29 23.21 17.67
CA VAL A 257 58.28 24.08 17.05
C VAL A 257 58.98 25.16 16.21
N ILE A 258 58.55 25.29 14.96
CA ILE A 258 58.99 26.29 13.98
C ILE A 258 57.91 27.36 13.86
N GLY A 259 58.26 28.60 14.18
CA GLY A 259 57.33 29.73 14.13
C GLY A 259 56.37 29.79 15.33
N GLU A 260 55.41 30.71 15.27
CA GLU A 260 54.43 30.92 16.34
C GLU A 260 53.20 30.01 16.14
N PRO A 261 52.67 29.38 17.20
CA PRO A 261 51.41 28.63 17.15
C PRO A 261 50.25 29.50 16.64
N LYS A 262 49.36 28.91 15.85
CA LYS A 262 48.19 29.61 15.31
C LYS A 262 46.91 28.98 15.84
N LYS A 263 46.03 29.82 16.40
CA LYS A 263 44.71 29.38 16.84
C LYS A 263 43.79 29.19 15.64
N ILE A 264 43.18 28.01 15.51
CA ILE A 264 42.34 27.59 14.38
C ILE A 264 41.10 26.89 14.91
N ASP A 265 39.94 27.20 14.33
CA ASP A 265 38.70 26.46 14.59
C ASP A 265 38.63 25.21 13.70
N THR A 266 38.36 24.05 14.30
CA THR A 266 38.22 22.78 13.57
C THR A 266 36.99 22.80 12.65
N GLY A 267 37.02 21.97 11.61
CA GLY A 267 36.01 21.95 10.54
C GLY A 267 36.20 23.03 9.46
N SER A 268 37.06 24.04 9.69
CA SER A 268 37.36 25.09 8.71
C SER A 268 38.61 24.81 7.88
N LYS A 269 38.60 25.25 6.62
CA LYS A 269 39.82 25.28 5.78
C LYS A 269 40.70 26.44 6.23
N PHE A 270 41.91 26.11 6.64
CA PHE A 270 42.93 27.07 7.05
C PHE A 270 44.04 27.14 6.01
N LYS A 271 44.52 28.34 5.69
CA LYS A 271 45.67 28.52 4.80
C LYS A 271 46.87 29.05 5.57
N PHE A 272 48.04 28.44 5.37
CA PHE A 272 49.29 28.95 5.92
C PHE A 272 50.37 29.09 4.86
N THR A 273 51.29 30.01 5.09
CA THR A 273 52.45 30.23 4.23
C THR A 273 53.70 29.72 4.94
N PHE A 274 54.58 29.09 4.18
CA PHE A 274 55.88 28.66 4.66
C PHE A 274 56.90 28.92 3.55
N THR A 275 57.88 29.79 3.80
CA THR A 275 58.72 30.38 2.74
C THR A 275 60.09 29.72 2.58
N THR A 276 60.36 28.68 3.35
CA THR A 276 61.64 27.94 3.33
C THR A 276 61.43 26.59 2.64
N ALA A 277 62.31 26.24 1.70
CA ALA A 277 62.25 24.97 1.00
C ALA A 277 62.84 23.86 1.88
N GLU A 278 61.98 23.15 2.61
CA GLU A 278 62.32 22.05 3.51
C GLU A 278 61.08 21.19 3.80
N THR A 279 61.28 20.06 4.48
CA THR A 279 60.18 19.22 4.99
C THR A 279 59.84 19.65 6.41
N ILE A 280 58.55 19.83 6.68
CA ILE A 280 58.01 20.18 8.00
C ILE A 280 57.01 19.11 8.45
N VAL A 281 56.74 19.03 9.75
CA VAL A 281 55.67 18.20 10.32
C VAL A 281 54.56 19.09 10.87
N LEU A 282 53.34 18.87 10.39
CA LEU A 282 52.14 19.52 10.91
C LEU A 282 51.69 18.87 12.22
N SER A 283 51.32 19.66 13.22
CA SER A 283 50.80 19.14 14.48
C SER A 283 49.89 20.14 15.18
N ILE A 284 49.35 19.75 16.33
CA ILE A 284 48.52 20.55 17.22
C ILE A 284 49.12 20.48 18.62
N ASP A 285 49.16 21.61 19.32
CA ASP A 285 49.52 21.65 20.73
C ASP A 285 48.35 21.11 21.57
N THR A 286 48.37 19.79 21.80
CA THR A 286 47.29 19.05 22.46
C THR A 286 47.81 17.78 23.15
N ASN A 287 47.04 17.27 24.11
CA ASN A 287 47.27 15.97 24.74
C ASN A 287 46.57 14.81 24.01
N HIS A 288 45.76 15.10 22.98
CA HIS A 288 45.11 14.09 22.14
C HIS A 288 46.05 13.61 21.03
N THR A 289 45.75 12.47 20.42
CA THR A 289 46.52 12.00 19.26
C THR A 289 46.24 12.88 18.04
N VAL A 290 47.26 13.10 17.21
CA VAL A 290 47.16 13.81 15.93
C VAL A 290 47.45 12.81 14.81
N GLN A 291 46.55 12.75 13.84
CA GLN A 291 46.66 11.91 12.65
C GLN A 291 46.58 12.77 11.40
N CYS A 292 47.09 12.28 10.27
CA CYS A 292 47.01 13.00 9.00
C CYS A 292 46.50 12.14 7.86
N SER A 293 45.81 12.78 6.92
CA SER A 293 45.27 12.14 5.72
C SER A 293 45.34 13.08 4.50
N GLY A 294 45.04 12.55 3.31
CA GLY A 294 45.12 13.26 2.02
C GLY A 294 46.52 13.29 1.38
N GLY A 295 47.57 13.07 2.17
CA GLY A 295 48.97 13.01 1.77
C GLY A 295 49.65 11.82 2.44
N ASP A 296 50.78 12.07 3.11
CA ASP A 296 51.44 11.07 3.94
C ASP A 296 50.84 11.02 5.35
N ALA A 297 50.73 9.82 5.93
CA ALA A 297 50.18 9.60 7.26
C ALA A 297 51.09 10.15 8.39
N SER A 298 52.33 10.52 8.06
CA SER A 298 53.31 11.05 9.01
C SER A 298 53.12 12.54 9.33
N CYS A 299 52.08 13.19 8.81
CA CYS A 299 51.87 14.63 8.90
C CYS A 299 52.99 15.48 8.26
N GLN A 300 53.84 14.88 7.42
CA GLN A 300 54.92 15.60 6.76
C GLN A 300 54.41 16.35 5.53
N MET A 301 54.86 17.59 5.39
CA MET A 301 54.71 18.40 4.19
C MET A 301 56.06 18.88 3.69
N THR A 302 56.33 18.68 2.39
CA THR A 302 57.58 19.15 1.78
C THR A 302 57.35 20.41 0.96
N PHE A 303 58.03 21.49 1.32
CA PHE A 303 57.97 22.77 0.62
C PHE A 303 59.07 22.88 -0.44
N SER A 304 58.70 23.31 -1.64
CA SER A 304 59.59 23.45 -2.80
C SER A 304 59.54 24.87 -3.37
N ASP A 305 60.66 25.33 -3.92
CA ASP A 305 60.72 26.58 -4.67
C ASP A 305 60.10 26.48 -6.07
N THR A 306 59.80 25.28 -6.57
CA THR A 306 59.16 25.08 -7.89
C THR A 306 58.04 24.05 -7.82
N GLY A 307 56.97 24.25 -8.60
CA GLY A 307 55.91 23.27 -8.74
C GLY A 307 54.76 23.72 -9.63
N PHE A 308 53.76 22.83 -9.74
CA PHE A 308 52.56 23.07 -10.54
C PHE A 308 51.36 23.42 -9.66
N ARG A 309 50.50 24.32 -10.16
CA ARG A 309 49.21 24.65 -9.55
C ARG A 309 48.08 24.36 -10.54
N PHE A 310 47.06 23.64 -10.10
CA PHE A 310 45.85 23.42 -10.90
C PHE A 310 44.87 24.56 -10.66
N PHE A 311 44.28 25.05 -11.74
CA PHE A 311 43.24 26.07 -11.70
C PHE A 311 41.99 25.61 -12.46
N TYR A 312 40.84 26.14 -12.08
CA TYR A 312 39.55 25.88 -12.67
C TYR A 312 38.84 27.18 -13.00
N GLY A 313 38.38 27.30 -14.24
CA GLY A 313 37.63 28.46 -14.71
C GLY A 313 38.47 29.71 -14.95
N ASP A 314 37.76 30.81 -15.24
CA ASP A 314 38.38 32.10 -15.59
C ASP A 314 38.88 32.86 -14.36
N SER A 315 38.36 32.55 -13.17
CA SER A 315 38.82 33.11 -11.90
C SER A 315 40.10 32.46 -11.36
N HIS A 316 40.63 31.44 -12.05
CA HIS A 316 41.78 30.66 -11.60
C HIS A 316 41.62 30.08 -10.18
N SER A 317 40.44 29.52 -9.90
CA SER A 317 40.17 28.83 -8.63
C SER A 317 41.05 27.58 -8.50
N GLU A 318 41.71 27.37 -7.37
CA GLU A 318 42.41 26.11 -7.06
C GLU A 318 41.46 24.97 -6.69
N ILE A 319 40.16 25.24 -6.68
CA ILE A 319 39.11 24.27 -6.39
C ILE A 319 38.42 23.90 -7.71
N ILE A 320 38.67 22.68 -8.17
CA ILE A 320 37.88 22.02 -9.20
C ILE A 320 36.58 21.53 -8.54
N SER A 321 35.44 21.99 -9.04
CA SER A 321 34.10 21.59 -8.56
C SER A 321 33.72 20.18 -9.03
N GLY A 322 32.60 19.66 -8.54
CA GLY A 322 32.05 18.39 -9.01
C GLY A 322 31.79 18.39 -10.53
N GLN A 323 31.97 17.22 -11.16
CA GLN A 323 31.82 17.01 -12.60
C GLN A 323 30.84 15.88 -12.91
N THR A 324 30.48 15.73 -14.18
CA THR A 324 29.60 14.65 -14.68
C THR A 324 30.38 13.73 -15.61
N SER A 325 30.27 12.42 -15.39
CA SER A 325 31.07 11.41 -16.09
C SER A 325 30.79 11.39 -17.60
N GLY A 326 31.84 11.37 -18.41
CA GLY A 326 31.79 11.36 -19.87
C GLY A 326 31.45 12.72 -20.48
N GLN A 327 31.13 13.73 -19.67
CA GLN A 327 30.92 15.11 -20.12
C GLN A 327 32.21 15.91 -19.94
N GLU A 328 32.58 16.70 -20.95
CA GLU A 328 33.68 17.65 -20.82
C GLU A 328 33.42 18.59 -19.62
N PHE A 329 34.45 18.82 -18.82
CA PHE A 329 34.32 19.58 -17.58
C PHE A 329 33.73 20.97 -17.85
N GLY A 330 32.83 21.41 -16.97
CA GLY A 330 31.99 22.59 -17.22
C GLY A 330 32.79 23.89 -17.36
N GLN A 331 34.01 23.93 -16.83
CA GLN A 331 34.99 24.99 -17.05
C GLN A 331 36.37 24.40 -17.37
N GLN A 332 37.25 25.24 -17.89
CA GLN A 332 38.61 24.82 -18.25
C GLN A 332 39.42 24.48 -16.99
N VAL A 333 40.02 23.28 -17.00
CA VAL A 333 41.12 22.95 -16.10
C VAL A 333 42.39 23.54 -16.69
N LYS A 334 43.18 24.23 -15.88
CA LYS A 334 44.42 24.90 -16.27
C LYS A 334 45.54 24.47 -15.34
N LEU A 335 46.78 24.53 -15.82
CA LEU A 335 47.98 24.18 -15.11
C LEU A 335 48.95 25.36 -15.15
N GLN A 336 49.36 25.87 -14.00
CA GLN A 336 50.38 26.90 -13.89
C GLN A 336 51.71 26.30 -13.44
N ALA A 337 52.81 26.62 -14.14
CA ALA A 337 54.16 26.28 -13.69
C ALA A 337 54.78 27.50 -13.01
N VAL A 338 55.23 27.36 -11.76
CA VAL A 338 55.78 28.49 -10.98
C VAL A 338 57.14 28.19 -10.37
N LYS A 339 57.89 29.27 -10.14
CA LYS A 339 59.09 29.30 -9.33
C LYS A 339 59.02 30.43 -8.31
N SER A 340 59.46 30.15 -7.09
CA SER A 340 59.59 31.10 -5.99
C SER A 340 60.74 32.05 -6.25
N LYS A 341 60.46 33.35 -6.06
CA LYS A 341 61.46 34.40 -6.01
C LYS A 341 61.06 35.38 -4.92
N ASN A 342 61.85 35.42 -3.85
CA ASN A 342 61.56 36.21 -2.65
C ASN A 342 60.15 35.94 -2.07
N GLY A 343 59.70 34.69 -2.10
CA GLY A 343 58.38 34.29 -1.57
C GLY A 343 57.19 34.65 -2.48
N VAL A 344 57.43 35.09 -3.72
CA VAL A 344 56.37 35.36 -4.72
C VAL A 344 56.50 34.35 -5.86
N CYS A 345 55.37 33.77 -6.29
CA CYS A 345 55.36 32.81 -7.40
C CYS A 345 55.44 33.57 -8.73
N GLU A 346 56.56 33.43 -9.43
CA GLU A 346 56.73 33.89 -10.81
C GLU A 346 56.51 32.73 -11.79
N GLY A 347 55.99 33.03 -12.98
CA GLY A 347 55.80 32.04 -14.04
C GLY A 347 57.13 31.47 -14.53
N LEU A 348 57.19 30.15 -14.73
CA LEU A 348 58.41 29.46 -15.13
C LEU A 348 58.46 29.09 -16.62
N PHE A 349 57.31 28.78 -17.23
CA PHE A 349 57.19 28.27 -18.59
C PHE A 349 56.52 29.28 -19.52
N SER A 350 56.81 29.17 -20.81
CA SER A 350 56.15 29.89 -21.90
C SER A 350 56.20 29.03 -23.17
N GLY A 351 55.21 29.18 -24.04
CA GLY A 351 55.09 28.40 -25.27
C GLY A 351 54.73 26.93 -25.05
N GLU A 352 55.06 26.07 -26.02
CA GLU A 352 54.77 24.64 -25.90
C GLU A 352 55.76 23.92 -24.97
N VAL A 353 55.23 23.30 -23.92
CA VAL A 353 55.99 22.47 -22.98
C VAL A 353 55.34 21.09 -22.86
N LYS A 354 56.18 20.06 -22.81
CA LYS A 354 55.79 18.67 -22.61
C LYS A 354 55.84 18.32 -21.13
N VAL A 355 54.68 18.08 -20.54
CA VAL A 355 54.52 17.69 -19.13
C VAL A 355 54.02 16.25 -19.02
N SER A 356 54.13 15.70 -17.83
CA SER A 356 53.60 14.38 -17.49
C SER A 356 52.33 14.56 -16.66
N LEU A 357 51.22 13.94 -17.04
CA LEU A 357 49.95 14.00 -16.30
C LEU A 357 49.55 12.62 -15.79
N ALA A 358 48.88 12.57 -14.64
CA ALA A 358 48.26 11.35 -14.12
C ALA A 358 46.91 11.66 -13.47
N GLN A 359 46.04 10.66 -13.43
CA GLN A 359 44.78 10.68 -12.70
C GLN A 359 44.82 9.67 -11.57
N GLU A 360 44.57 10.11 -10.35
CA GLU A 360 44.45 9.28 -9.17
C GLU A 360 42.98 8.96 -8.88
N ASN A 361 42.72 7.72 -8.50
CA ASN A 361 41.44 7.24 -7.98
C ASN A 361 41.51 7.38 -6.46
N VAL A 362 40.89 8.42 -5.91
CA VAL A 362 40.88 8.64 -4.46
C VAL A 362 39.85 7.72 -3.82
N THR A 363 38.63 7.71 -4.36
CA THR A 363 37.58 6.81 -3.88
C THR A 363 36.55 6.52 -4.98
N PRO A 364 36.26 5.25 -5.32
CA PRO A 364 37.03 4.07 -4.95
C PRO A 364 38.45 4.10 -5.52
N ASP A 365 39.39 3.47 -4.81
CA ASP A 365 40.80 3.36 -5.20
C ASP A 365 41.05 2.29 -6.28
N LEU A 366 42.32 2.18 -6.72
CA LEU A 366 42.71 1.20 -7.73
C LEU A 366 42.61 -0.26 -7.25
N ALA A 367 42.66 -0.52 -5.94
CA ALA A 367 42.52 -1.87 -5.38
C ALA A 367 41.07 -2.35 -5.50
N PHE A 368 40.10 -1.44 -5.45
CA PHE A 368 38.71 -1.71 -5.73
C PHE A 368 38.47 -1.93 -7.24
N ASN A 369 38.80 -0.94 -8.07
CA ASN A 369 38.61 -1.00 -9.51
C ASN A 369 39.37 0.14 -10.22
N ALA A 370 40.15 -0.20 -11.26
CA ALA A 370 40.82 0.80 -12.07
C ALA A 370 39.84 1.75 -12.78
N GLY A 371 38.66 1.23 -13.16
CA GLY A 371 37.59 2.00 -13.80
C GLY A 371 37.97 2.55 -15.18
N LEU A 372 37.11 3.40 -15.71
CA LEU A 372 37.39 4.19 -16.91
C LEU A 372 38.36 5.34 -16.59
N ALA A 373 39.05 5.86 -17.61
CA ALA A 373 40.16 6.80 -17.41
C ALA A 373 39.76 8.25 -17.65
N PHE A 374 40.58 9.17 -17.13
CA PHE A 374 40.56 10.58 -17.52
C PHE A 374 41.20 10.73 -18.91
N GLN A 375 40.64 11.63 -19.71
CA GLN A 375 41.15 11.95 -21.04
C GLN A 375 41.31 13.46 -21.23
N THR A 376 42.28 13.81 -22.06
CA THR A 376 42.49 15.17 -22.56
C THR A 376 42.76 15.08 -24.07
N GLN A 377 42.04 15.86 -24.87
CA GLN A 377 42.05 15.74 -26.35
C GLN A 377 41.79 14.33 -26.92
N GLY A 378 41.16 13.44 -26.13
CA GLY A 378 40.92 12.04 -26.51
C GLY A 378 42.07 11.08 -26.16
N ASP A 379 43.20 11.61 -25.69
CA ASP A 379 44.30 10.79 -25.18
C ASP A 379 43.99 10.35 -23.74
N THR A 380 44.22 9.06 -23.48
CA THR A 380 44.04 8.49 -22.14
C THR A 380 45.20 8.86 -21.22
N ILE A 381 44.87 9.40 -20.06
CA ILE A 381 45.83 9.73 -19.01
C ILE A 381 45.98 8.54 -18.05
N ALA A 382 47.24 8.19 -17.76
CA ALA A 382 47.59 7.07 -16.91
C ALA A 382 47.08 7.26 -15.47
N LYS A 383 46.87 6.12 -14.80
CA LYS A 383 46.47 6.10 -13.39
C LYS A 383 47.69 6.30 -12.49
N TYR A 384 47.61 7.22 -11.54
CA TYR A 384 48.67 7.45 -10.54
C TYR A 384 48.95 6.15 -9.76
N PRO A 385 50.22 5.77 -9.48
CA PRO A 385 51.45 6.56 -9.58
C PRO A 385 52.11 6.60 -10.97
N GLN A 386 51.51 6.00 -12.00
CA GLN A 386 52.02 6.09 -13.37
C GLN A 386 51.58 7.40 -14.03
N PHE A 387 52.43 7.92 -14.92
CA PHE A 387 52.16 9.16 -15.66
C PHE A 387 52.10 8.89 -17.17
N THR A 388 51.21 9.60 -17.86
CA THR A 388 51.30 9.79 -19.31
C THR A 388 52.30 10.92 -19.55
N ASP A 389 53.47 10.58 -20.06
CA ASP A 389 54.50 11.54 -20.41
C ASP A 389 54.20 12.24 -21.74
N GLU A 390 54.91 13.34 -21.99
CA GLU A 390 54.92 14.06 -23.26
C GLU A 390 53.57 14.69 -23.66
N VAL A 391 52.68 14.94 -22.68
CA VAL A 391 51.45 15.71 -22.88
C VAL A 391 51.83 17.16 -23.18
N LYS A 392 51.51 17.62 -24.39
CA LYS A 392 51.85 18.98 -24.85
C LYS A 392 50.82 19.98 -24.35
N LEU A 393 51.29 20.95 -23.57
CA LEU A 393 50.50 22.07 -23.10
C LEU A 393 51.14 23.39 -23.56
N HIS A 394 50.31 24.36 -23.93
CA HIS A 394 50.77 25.68 -24.35
C HIS A 394 50.64 26.70 -23.21
N PHE A 395 51.76 27.12 -22.65
CA PHE A 395 51.86 28.06 -21.54
C PHE A 395 51.89 29.51 -22.05
N GLY A 396 50.97 30.34 -21.56
CA GLY A 396 50.92 31.77 -21.85
C GLY A 396 51.97 32.58 -21.10
N ASP A 397 51.86 33.92 -21.18
CA ASP A 397 52.79 34.87 -20.54
C ASP A 397 52.78 34.80 -19.00
N ASP A 398 51.67 34.32 -18.42
CA ASP A 398 51.49 34.07 -16.99
C ASP A 398 51.92 32.65 -16.56
N SER A 399 52.52 31.89 -17.49
CA SER A 399 52.88 30.49 -17.31
C SER A 399 51.68 29.61 -16.94
N ILE A 400 50.49 29.94 -17.47
CA ILE A 400 49.27 29.12 -17.37
C ILE A 400 49.01 28.45 -18.72
N ALA A 401 48.74 27.14 -18.70
CA ALA A 401 48.30 26.38 -19.85
C ALA A 401 46.92 25.73 -19.58
N ILE A 402 46.06 25.69 -20.59
CA ILE A 402 44.78 24.96 -20.52
C ILE A 402 45.06 23.47 -20.72
N ILE A 403 44.45 22.62 -19.89
CA ILE A 403 44.33 21.17 -20.15
C ILE A 403 43.09 20.98 -21.05
N PRO A 404 43.28 20.69 -22.34
CA PRO A 404 42.22 20.77 -23.33
C PRO A 404 41.25 19.57 -23.24
N ARG A 405 39.95 19.83 -23.32
CA ARG A 405 38.90 18.80 -23.32
C ARG A 405 39.03 17.80 -22.17
N ALA A 406 39.26 18.32 -20.96
CA ALA A 406 39.33 17.52 -19.75
C ALA A 406 38.00 16.78 -19.53
N ASN A 407 38.05 15.46 -19.45
CA ASN A 407 36.89 14.60 -19.27
C ASN A 407 37.26 13.35 -18.47
N TYR A 408 36.39 12.89 -17.59
CA TYR A 408 36.54 11.65 -16.85
C TYR A 408 35.34 10.75 -17.11
N PHE A 409 35.57 9.51 -17.54
CA PHE A 409 34.50 8.65 -18.05
C PHE A 409 33.83 7.76 -16.99
N ASP A 410 34.35 7.74 -15.76
CA ASP A 410 33.79 6.95 -14.65
C ASP A 410 33.20 7.85 -13.55
N ALA A 411 32.65 7.25 -12.51
CA ALA A 411 32.22 7.91 -11.28
C ALA A 411 33.28 7.79 -10.17
N GLY A 412 33.11 8.57 -9.10
CA GLY A 412 33.96 8.56 -7.91
C GLY A 412 34.72 9.86 -7.70
N GLN A 413 35.48 9.92 -6.61
CA GLN A 413 36.38 11.01 -6.29
C GLN A 413 37.75 10.77 -6.93
N ILE A 414 38.24 11.76 -7.66
CA ILE A 414 39.55 11.72 -8.32
C ILE A 414 40.41 12.91 -7.95
N ARG A 415 41.69 12.80 -8.26
CA ARG A 415 42.69 13.86 -8.16
C ARG A 415 43.58 13.84 -9.39
N LEU A 416 43.97 15.00 -9.91
CA LEU A 416 44.89 15.12 -11.04
C LEU A 416 46.29 15.43 -10.55
N HIS A 417 47.30 14.88 -11.20
CA HIS A 417 48.72 15.08 -10.89
C HIS A 417 49.46 15.55 -12.13
N ALA A 418 50.43 16.45 -11.93
CA ALA A 418 51.36 16.90 -12.94
C ALA A 418 52.80 16.73 -12.46
N ASN A 419 53.68 16.33 -13.37
CA ASN A 419 55.11 16.17 -13.14
C ASN A 419 55.90 16.70 -14.33
N TYR A 420 57.09 17.22 -14.05
CA TYR A 420 58.10 17.61 -15.03
C TYR A 420 59.47 17.46 -14.39
N SER A 421 60.34 16.65 -14.97
CA SER A 421 61.73 16.51 -14.52
C SER A 421 62.67 16.49 -15.72
N LYS A 422 63.14 17.68 -16.12
CA LYS A 422 64.08 17.86 -17.25
C LYS A 422 65.03 19.01 -16.95
N ASN A 423 66.26 18.92 -17.45
CA ASN A 423 67.29 19.97 -17.34
C ASN A 423 67.58 20.43 -15.89
N GLY A 424 67.50 19.51 -14.92
CA GLY A 424 67.71 19.81 -13.50
C GLY A 424 66.58 20.60 -12.83
N ILE A 425 65.45 20.79 -13.52
CA ILE A 425 64.24 21.41 -12.96
C ILE A 425 63.23 20.29 -12.69
N THR A 426 62.74 20.23 -11.45
CA THR A 426 61.68 19.30 -11.04
C THR A 426 60.46 20.09 -10.56
N LEU A 427 59.32 19.87 -11.21
CA LEU A 427 58.03 20.40 -10.79
C LEU A 427 57.08 19.24 -10.57
N VAL A 428 56.40 19.28 -9.44
CA VAL A 428 55.27 18.40 -9.12
C VAL A 428 54.11 19.28 -8.69
N GLY A 429 52.89 18.79 -8.89
CA GLY A 429 51.70 19.42 -8.34
C GLY A 429 50.50 18.53 -8.50
N SER A 430 49.48 18.77 -7.68
CA SER A 430 48.29 17.95 -7.64
C SER A 430 47.07 18.86 -7.43
N SER A 431 45.93 18.51 -8.01
CA SER A 431 44.67 19.25 -7.79
C SER A 431 44.12 19.00 -6.38
N ASN A 432 43.03 19.68 -6.02
CA ASN A 432 42.16 19.18 -4.95
C ASN A 432 41.52 17.84 -5.34
N ASN A 433 40.99 17.13 -4.34
CA ASN A 433 40.07 16.02 -4.59
C ASN A 433 38.72 16.59 -5.05
N PHE A 434 38.14 16.01 -6.09
CA PHE A 434 36.81 16.39 -6.57
C PHE A 434 36.04 15.18 -7.06
N TRP A 435 34.71 15.25 -6.95
CA TRP A 435 33.79 14.17 -7.29
C TRP A 435 33.35 14.25 -8.74
N VAL A 436 33.23 13.10 -9.38
CA VAL A 436 32.58 12.95 -10.69
C VAL A 436 31.40 12.00 -10.52
N LYS A 437 30.19 12.48 -10.78
CA LYS A 437 28.96 11.67 -10.69
C LYS A 437 28.66 10.96 -12.01
N PRO A 438 27.92 9.83 -12.01
CA PRO A 438 27.32 9.31 -13.23
C PRO A 438 26.48 10.38 -13.94
N HIS A 439 26.35 10.29 -15.26
CA HIS A 439 25.49 11.18 -16.01
C HIS A 439 24.01 10.91 -15.71
N HIS A 440 23.61 9.64 -15.68
CA HIS A 440 22.24 9.22 -15.41
C HIS A 440 22.18 7.75 -15.02
N PHE A 441 21.03 7.31 -14.53
CA PHE A 441 20.72 5.89 -14.42
C PHE A 441 19.86 5.42 -15.60
N ALA A 442 20.08 4.18 -16.03
CA ALA A 442 19.15 3.46 -16.90
C ALA A 442 18.46 2.35 -16.10
N LEU A 443 17.14 2.27 -16.22
CA LEU A 443 16.31 1.25 -15.58
C LEU A 443 15.79 0.30 -16.65
N THR A 444 15.79 -1.00 -16.37
CA THR A 444 15.14 -1.99 -17.25
C THR A 444 14.35 -3.01 -16.45
N ALA A 445 13.22 -3.45 -17.00
CA ALA A 445 12.40 -4.55 -16.48
C ALA A 445 12.14 -5.56 -17.60
N LYS A 446 12.59 -6.80 -17.43
CA LYS A 446 12.53 -7.84 -18.47
C LYS A 446 12.17 -9.21 -17.88
N ASN A 447 11.44 -10.01 -18.64
CA ASN A 447 11.28 -11.44 -18.39
C ASN A 447 11.82 -12.26 -19.58
N SER A 448 11.56 -13.57 -19.61
CA SER A 448 11.97 -14.46 -20.71
C SER A 448 11.41 -14.07 -22.08
N ASN A 449 10.29 -13.34 -22.12
CA ASN A 449 9.62 -12.89 -23.33
C ASN A 449 10.06 -11.48 -23.80
N GLY A 450 10.93 -10.81 -23.03
CA GLY A 450 11.47 -9.49 -23.39
C GLY A 450 11.15 -8.39 -22.37
N ALA A 451 11.17 -7.14 -22.82
CA ALA A 451 10.97 -5.97 -21.97
C ALA A 451 9.49 -5.77 -21.62
N LEU A 452 9.21 -5.44 -20.35
CA LEU A 452 7.86 -5.27 -19.81
C LEU A 452 7.30 -3.85 -20.06
N MET A 453 7.28 -3.43 -21.32
CA MET A 453 6.96 -2.05 -21.75
C MET A 453 5.49 -1.89 -22.18
N GLY A 454 4.53 -2.35 -21.39
CA GLY A 454 3.11 -2.12 -21.63
C GLY A 454 2.67 -0.74 -21.11
N HIS A 455 1.90 -0.01 -21.92
CA HIS A 455 1.54 1.40 -21.67
C HIS A 455 0.02 1.64 -21.58
N SER A 456 -0.79 0.62 -21.82
CA SER A 456 -2.25 0.72 -21.76
C SER A 456 -2.90 -0.63 -21.47
N ALA A 457 -4.19 -0.62 -21.11
CA ALA A 457 -5.03 -1.80 -21.00
C ALA A 457 -5.23 -2.59 -22.32
N THR A 458 -4.71 -2.10 -23.45
CA THR A 458 -4.73 -2.79 -24.75
C THR A 458 -3.36 -3.31 -25.19
N SER A 459 -2.31 -3.09 -24.39
CA SER A 459 -0.95 -3.56 -24.69
C SER A 459 -0.91 -5.09 -24.86
N SER A 460 -0.22 -5.58 -25.89
CA SER A 460 -0.03 -7.02 -26.10
C SER A 460 1.08 -7.61 -25.23
N ILE A 461 1.98 -6.76 -24.73
CA ILE A 461 2.98 -7.12 -23.72
C ILE A 461 2.27 -7.24 -22.36
N LYS A 462 2.26 -8.46 -21.83
CA LYS A 462 1.60 -8.82 -20.57
C LYS A 462 2.59 -9.47 -19.64
N HIS A 463 2.38 -9.29 -18.35
CA HIS A 463 3.09 -10.02 -17.32
C HIS A 463 2.12 -10.31 -16.18
N LYS A 464 2.20 -11.49 -15.56
CA LYS A 464 1.28 -11.82 -14.47
C LYS A 464 1.69 -11.05 -13.22
N ALA A 465 0.74 -10.43 -12.54
CA ALA A 465 0.96 -9.87 -11.23
C ALA A 465 1.52 -10.97 -10.30
N GLY A 466 2.46 -10.60 -9.42
CA GLY A 466 3.16 -11.51 -8.51
C GLY A 466 4.21 -12.42 -9.16
N GLU A 467 4.30 -12.48 -10.49
CA GLU A 467 5.34 -13.25 -11.18
C GLU A 467 6.69 -12.52 -11.14
N ASN A 468 7.78 -13.30 -11.11
CA ASN A 468 9.14 -12.74 -11.09
C ASN A 468 9.54 -12.15 -12.45
N PHE A 469 10.22 -11.01 -12.42
CA PHE A 469 10.98 -10.47 -13.54
C PHE A 469 12.34 -9.94 -13.09
N ASN A 470 13.22 -9.71 -14.08
CA ASN A 470 14.52 -9.09 -13.88
C ASN A 470 14.36 -7.57 -13.90
N PHE A 471 14.69 -6.91 -12.81
CA PHE A 471 14.84 -5.46 -12.72
C PHE A 471 16.32 -5.10 -12.59
N THR A 472 16.80 -4.21 -13.45
CA THR A 472 18.20 -3.81 -13.50
C THR A 472 18.30 -2.29 -13.45
N VAL A 473 19.25 -1.80 -12.67
CA VAL A 473 19.65 -0.39 -12.59
C VAL A 473 21.11 -0.27 -13.02
N SER A 474 21.40 0.59 -13.98
CA SER A 474 22.76 0.83 -14.49
C SER A 474 23.16 2.29 -14.31
N ALA A 475 24.30 2.55 -13.68
CA ALA A 475 24.90 3.89 -13.60
C ALA A 475 25.73 4.13 -14.87
N LEU A 476 25.35 5.15 -15.65
CA LEU A 476 25.91 5.37 -16.99
C LEU A 476 26.57 6.74 -17.12
N ASN A 477 27.65 6.77 -17.89
CA ASN A 477 28.25 8.02 -18.36
C ASN A 477 27.46 8.60 -19.55
N LEU A 478 27.88 9.78 -20.05
CA LEU A 478 27.21 10.44 -21.17
C LEU A 478 27.21 9.59 -22.48
N ALA A 479 28.23 8.75 -22.68
CA ALA A 479 28.33 7.88 -23.86
C ALA A 479 27.48 6.59 -23.74
N GLY A 480 26.91 6.32 -22.56
CA GLY A 480 26.13 5.12 -22.28
C GLY A 480 26.94 3.93 -21.77
N ASP A 481 28.24 4.11 -21.46
CA ASP A 481 29.04 3.07 -20.81
C ASP A 481 28.79 3.07 -19.29
N LEU A 482 28.93 1.90 -18.67
CA LEU A 482 28.82 1.75 -17.22
C LEU A 482 29.92 2.53 -16.50
N THR A 483 29.53 3.36 -15.54
CA THR A 483 30.45 3.93 -14.55
C THR A 483 30.76 2.88 -13.50
N GLN A 484 31.80 2.07 -13.76
CA GLN A 484 32.19 0.90 -12.96
C GLN A 484 32.57 1.26 -11.52
N ASN A 485 32.90 2.51 -11.25
CA ASN A 485 33.30 3.00 -9.93
C ASN A 485 32.16 3.64 -9.14
N TYR A 486 30.93 3.69 -9.68
CA TYR A 486 29.78 4.18 -8.92
C TYR A 486 29.52 3.27 -7.71
N ARG A 487 29.48 3.86 -6.52
CA ARG A 487 29.08 3.17 -5.29
C ARG A 487 27.91 3.88 -4.64
N GLN A 488 26.85 3.13 -4.35
CA GLN A 488 25.69 3.67 -3.65
C GLN A 488 26.07 4.30 -2.30
N THR A 489 27.04 3.74 -1.57
CA THR A 489 27.43 4.22 -0.23
C THR A 489 27.97 5.66 -0.24
N GLU A 490 28.31 6.20 -1.41
CA GLU A 490 28.76 7.58 -1.60
C GLU A 490 27.61 8.55 -1.90
N GLY A 491 26.37 8.06 -1.93
CA GLY A 491 25.20 8.84 -2.28
C GLY A 491 23.97 8.48 -1.45
N LYS A 492 22.82 9.03 -1.87
CA LYS A 492 21.52 8.81 -1.24
C LYS A 492 20.48 8.51 -2.30
N LEU A 493 20.32 7.21 -2.58
CA LEU A 493 19.37 6.69 -3.54
C LEU A 493 17.93 6.79 -3.05
N GLN A 494 17.07 7.23 -3.95
CA GLN A 494 15.63 7.24 -3.79
C GLN A 494 14.96 6.57 -4.98
N LEU A 495 13.97 5.74 -4.69
CA LEU A 495 13.10 5.12 -5.69
C LEU A 495 11.68 5.61 -5.47
N LYS A 496 10.98 5.89 -6.57
CA LYS A 496 9.58 6.27 -6.59
C LYS A 496 8.85 5.34 -7.55
N VAL A 497 7.80 4.69 -7.06
CA VAL A 497 6.89 3.88 -7.87
C VAL A 497 5.56 4.60 -7.86
N SER A 498 4.99 4.90 -9.02
CA SER A 498 3.69 5.56 -9.10
C SER A 498 2.75 4.78 -10.00
N PRO A 499 1.46 4.68 -9.66
CA PRO A 499 0.47 4.08 -10.55
C PRO A 499 0.36 4.91 -11.83
N VAL A 500 0.23 4.23 -12.97
CA VAL A 500 -0.10 4.84 -14.27
C VAL A 500 -1.52 4.49 -14.67
N ALA A 501 -1.91 3.22 -14.52
CA ALA A 501 -3.27 2.74 -14.74
C ALA A 501 -3.51 1.43 -13.96
N PRO A 502 -4.71 1.15 -13.42
CA PRO A 502 -5.86 2.05 -13.43
C PRO A 502 -5.61 3.32 -12.60
N SER A 503 -6.17 4.42 -13.07
CA SER A 503 -5.95 5.79 -12.56
C SER A 503 -7.17 6.39 -11.86
N GLN A 504 -8.29 5.67 -11.85
CA GLN A 504 -9.52 6.09 -11.20
C GLN A 504 -9.43 6.11 -9.68
N ASN A 505 -10.27 6.95 -9.06
CA ASN A 505 -10.35 7.07 -7.61
C ASN A 505 -10.81 5.75 -6.97
N GLY A 506 -10.06 5.24 -6.00
CA GLY A 506 -10.30 3.93 -5.38
C GLY A 506 -9.52 2.77 -5.98
N ALA A 507 -8.71 2.98 -7.03
CA ALA A 507 -7.72 2.00 -7.46
C ALA A 507 -6.72 1.69 -6.33
N ILE A 508 -6.27 0.43 -6.27
CA ILE A 508 -5.32 -0.04 -5.27
C ILE A 508 -3.89 0.23 -5.73
N ASP A 509 -3.12 0.87 -4.86
CA ASP A 509 -1.68 1.04 -5.04
C ASP A 509 -0.96 -0.28 -4.73
N GLY A 510 -0.70 -1.05 -5.79
CA GLY A 510 0.09 -2.29 -5.68
C GLY A 510 1.50 -2.03 -5.16
N ARG A 511 2.15 -3.10 -4.69
CA ARG A 511 3.49 -3.06 -4.11
C ARG A 511 4.50 -3.62 -5.11
N PHE A 512 5.48 -2.80 -5.42
CA PHE A 512 6.65 -3.19 -6.19
C PHE A 512 7.72 -3.75 -5.25
N ILE A 513 8.00 -5.04 -5.38
CA ILE A 513 8.99 -5.76 -4.59
C ILE A 513 10.21 -5.94 -5.50
N TYR A 514 11.33 -5.29 -5.20
CA TYR A 514 12.54 -5.39 -6.03
C TYR A 514 13.57 -6.35 -5.45
N ALA A 515 13.54 -6.64 -4.15
CA ALA A 515 14.36 -7.67 -3.53
C ALA A 515 13.63 -8.31 -2.35
N SER A 516 14.16 -9.43 -1.83
CA SER A 516 13.58 -10.10 -0.66
C SER A 516 13.50 -9.15 0.53
N GLY A 517 12.30 -8.92 1.05
CA GLY A 517 12.04 -7.98 2.16
C GLY A 517 12.18 -6.50 1.80
N GLN A 518 12.37 -6.17 0.52
CA GLN A 518 12.52 -4.80 0.03
C GLN A 518 11.40 -4.48 -0.97
N SER A 519 10.53 -3.56 -0.57
CA SER A 519 9.34 -3.22 -1.35
C SER A 519 8.96 -1.75 -1.22
N ILE A 520 8.35 -1.21 -2.26
CA ILE A 520 7.75 0.11 -2.28
C ILE A 520 6.31 -0.05 -2.73
N THR A 521 5.38 0.35 -1.87
CA THR A 521 3.99 0.59 -2.30
C THR A 521 3.99 1.73 -3.30
N ALA A 522 3.22 1.63 -4.37
CA ALA A 522 3.13 2.72 -5.34
C ALA A 522 2.61 3.99 -4.63
N THR A 523 3.41 5.05 -4.60
CA THR A 523 3.03 6.35 -4.02
C THR A 523 3.62 7.51 -4.84
N PRO A 524 3.09 8.73 -4.72
CA PRO A 524 3.67 9.89 -5.43
C PRO A 524 4.99 10.37 -4.83
N LEU A 525 5.46 9.82 -3.70
CA LEU A 525 6.64 10.32 -2.99
C LEU A 525 7.85 9.38 -3.16
N PRO A 526 9.05 9.90 -3.44
CA PRO A 526 10.27 9.11 -3.41
C PRO A 526 10.58 8.59 -2.01
N GLN A 527 11.09 7.36 -1.93
CA GLN A 527 11.53 6.73 -0.68
C GLN A 527 13.01 6.39 -0.77
N ASP A 528 13.73 6.55 0.33
CA ASP A 528 15.13 6.14 0.43
C ASP A 528 15.24 4.62 0.30
N VAL A 529 16.16 4.13 -0.54
CA VAL A 529 16.33 2.69 -0.80
C VAL A 529 17.78 2.26 -0.75
N THR A 530 18.00 0.94 -0.59
CA THR A 530 19.33 0.34 -0.76
C THR A 530 19.34 -0.76 -1.81
N LEU A 531 20.16 -0.54 -2.84
CA LEU A 531 20.40 -1.40 -4.00
C LEU A 531 21.88 -1.84 -3.99
N SER A 532 22.25 -2.71 -3.04
CA SER A 532 23.64 -3.00 -2.69
C SER A 532 24.48 -3.76 -3.72
N SER A 533 23.96 -4.02 -4.93
CA SER A 533 24.63 -4.88 -5.92
C SER A 533 25.49 -4.17 -6.97
N PHE A 534 25.61 -2.83 -6.95
CA PHE A 534 26.44 -2.05 -7.90
C PHE A 534 27.92 -2.48 -8.00
N ASN A 535 28.42 -3.21 -7.00
CA ASN A 535 29.79 -3.71 -6.92
C ASN A 535 29.89 -5.25 -7.04
N ALA A 536 28.75 -5.94 -7.18
CA ALA A 536 28.65 -7.38 -7.26
C ALA A 536 28.29 -7.82 -8.68
N GLY A 537 29.07 -8.72 -9.29
CA GLY A 537 28.88 -9.10 -10.68
C GLY A 537 29.38 -8.02 -11.64
N VAL A 538 28.48 -7.35 -12.37
CA VAL A 538 28.84 -6.31 -13.34
C VAL A 538 28.96 -4.96 -12.62
N LYS A 539 30.18 -4.42 -12.52
CA LYS A 539 30.44 -3.16 -11.83
C LYS A 539 29.69 -1.99 -12.47
N GLY A 540 29.09 -1.12 -11.65
CA GLY A 540 28.23 -0.01 -12.09
C GLY A 540 26.78 -0.41 -12.36
N GLN A 541 26.40 -1.68 -12.08
CA GLN A 541 25.06 -2.21 -12.32
C GLN A 541 24.52 -2.94 -11.10
N SER A 542 23.24 -2.75 -10.79
CA SER A 542 22.51 -3.47 -9.75
C SER A 542 21.40 -4.32 -10.36
N ASP A 543 21.40 -5.63 -10.10
CA ASP A 543 20.51 -6.61 -10.73
C ASP A 543 19.63 -7.35 -9.73
N PHE A 544 18.34 -7.45 -10.06
CA PHE A 544 17.32 -8.09 -9.23
C PHE A 544 16.48 -9.08 -10.05
N SER A 545 16.74 -10.38 -9.92
CA SER A 545 16.06 -11.41 -10.73
C SER A 545 14.68 -11.87 -10.22
N ARG A 546 14.26 -11.34 -9.08
CA ARG A 546 13.01 -11.71 -8.40
C ARG A 546 12.15 -10.48 -8.09
N ALA A 547 12.23 -9.47 -8.96
CA ALA A 547 11.35 -8.32 -8.84
C ALA A 547 9.91 -8.74 -9.17
N GLN A 548 8.92 -8.16 -8.49
CA GLN A 548 7.50 -8.47 -8.63
C GLN A 548 6.68 -7.19 -8.47
N TYR A 549 5.49 -7.18 -9.06
CA TYR A 549 4.43 -6.22 -8.74
C TYR A 549 3.16 -7.02 -8.49
N ASP A 550 2.52 -6.85 -7.34
CA ASP A 550 1.49 -7.78 -6.85
C ASP A 550 0.06 -7.47 -7.30
N GLU A 551 -0.15 -6.43 -8.13
CA GLU A 551 -1.47 -5.98 -8.56
C GLU A 551 -1.57 -5.84 -10.09
N VAL A 552 -2.80 -5.84 -10.63
CA VAL A 552 -3.12 -5.52 -12.02
C VAL A 552 -2.91 -4.04 -12.27
N GLY A 553 -2.27 -3.72 -13.40
CA GLY A 553 -2.05 -2.33 -13.76
C GLY A 553 -0.77 -2.07 -14.54
N ILE A 554 -0.34 -0.83 -14.47
CA ILE A 554 0.85 -0.25 -15.09
C ILE A 554 1.43 0.70 -14.07
N ILE A 555 2.73 0.61 -13.86
CA ILE A 555 3.46 1.48 -12.93
C ILE A 555 4.55 2.25 -13.65
N LYS A 556 4.94 3.37 -13.06
CA LYS A 556 6.13 4.12 -13.42
C LYS A 556 7.13 4.06 -12.29
N ILE A 557 8.36 3.68 -12.62
CA ILE A 557 9.49 3.61 -11.71
C ILE A 557 10.44 4.75 -12.06
N ALA A 558 10.64 5.67 -11.11
CA ALA A 558 11.61 6.75 -11.18
C ALA A 558 12.66 6.53 -10.10
N MET A 559 13.92 6.90 -10.39
CA MET A 559 15.03 6.72 -9.48
C MET A 559 15.98 7.92 -9.52
N GLN A 560 16.57 8.24 -8.38
CA GLN A 560 17.57 9.29 -8.28
C GLN A 560 18.59 9.02 -7.17
N ASP A 561 19.81 9.51 -7.32
CA ASP A 561 20.77 9.74 -6.24
C ASP A 561 20.73 11.22 -5.91
N THR A 562 20.38 11.58 -4.67
CA THR A 562 20.16 12.98 -4.27
C THR A 562 21.38 13.64 -3.65
N ASN A 563 22.46 12.90 -3.42
CA ASN A 563 23.61 13.41 -2.65
C ASN A 563 24.92 12.70 -3.00
N TYR A 564 25.13 12.32 -4.27
CA TYR A 564 26.36 11.62 -4.65
C TYR A 564 27.60 12.48 -4.34
N GLY A 565 28.58 11.89 -3.66
CA GLY A 565 29.80 12.55 -3.19
C GLY A 565 29.57 13.60 -2.10
N GLY A 566 28.40 13.63 -1.46
CA GLY A 566 28.05 14.66 -0.47
C GLY A 566 27.77 16.05 -1.06
N LEU A 567 27.55 16.14 -2.37
CA LEU A 567 27.40 17.40 -3.11
C LEU A 567 25.98 18.00 -3.09
N GLY A 568 25.05 17.41 -2.34
CA GLY A 568 23.66 17.86 -2.24
C GLY A 568 22.83 17.65 -3.52
N LYS A 569 21.58 18.15 -3.48
CA LYS A 569 20.54 17.90 -4.50
C LYS A 569 20.71 18.63 -5.84
N VAL A 570 21.78 19.39 -6.01
CA VAL A 570 22.04 20.16 -7.24
C VAL A 570 23.24 19.56 -7.95
N GLU A 571 24.41 19.63 -7.31
CA GLU A 571 25.65 19.14 -7.90
C GLU A 571 25.75 17.61 -7.85
N GLY A 572 25.26 16.97 -6.78
CA GLY A 572 25.28 15.51 -6.59
C GLY A 572 24.08 14.75 -7.17
N LEU A 573 23.10 15.45 -7.76
CA LEU A 573 21.89 14.81 -8.29
C LEU A 573 22.18 13.96 -9.53
N VAL A 574 21.86 12.67 -9.48
CA VAL A 574 21.85 11.76 -10.63
C VAL A 574 20.42 11.25 -10.78
N SER A 575 19.81 11.38 -11.95
CA SER A 575 18.44 10.92 -12.18
C SER A 575 18.41 9.78 -13.19
N ALA A 576 17.42 8.91 -13.06
CA ALA A 576 17.08 7.92 -14.07
C ALA A 576 16.19 8.51 -15.17
N ILE A 577 16.19 7.86 -16.33
CA ILE A 577 15.05 7.94 -17.23
C ILE A 577 13.94 7.08 -16.64
N ASP A 578 12.76 7.67 -16.40
CA ASP A 578 11.60 6.98 -15.85
C ASP A 578 11.23 5.75 -16.69
N LEU A 579 11.01 4.62 -16.02
CA LEU A 579 10.63 3.35 -16.65
C LEU A 579 9.14 3.08 -16.41
N THR A 580 8.37 2.92 -17.49
CA THR A 580 7.00 2.41 -17.40
C THR A 580 7.02 0.89 -17.51
N VAL A 581 6.42 0.21 -16.54
CA VAL A 581 6.39 -1.26 -16.44
C VAL A 581 4.95 -1.74 -16.44
N GLY A 582 4.63 -2.69 -17.32
CA GLY A 582 3.30 -3.26 -17.47
C GLY A 582 3.18 -4.06 -18.78
N ARG A 583 1.98 -4.46 -19.19
CA ARG A 583 0.72 -4.44 -18.43
C ARG A 583 0.67 -5.65 -17.51
N PHE A 584 0.46 -5.44 -16.23
CA PHE A 584 0.23 -6.51 -15.26
C PHE A 584 -1.21 -7.03 -15.36
N THR A 585 -1.38 -8.35 -15.45
CA THR A 585 -2.67 -9.06 -15.50
C THR A 585 -2.83 -9.96 -14.27
N PRO A 586 -4.04 -10.47 -13.96
CA PRO A 586 -4.14 -11.60 -13.05
C PRO A 586 -3.33 -12.79 -13.60
N ALA A 587 -2.95 -13.70 -12.72
CA ALA A 587 -2.31 -14.95 -13.08
C ALA A 587 -3.33 -16.03 -13.43
N TYR A 588 -4.45 -16.09 -12.70
CA TYR A 588 -5.53 -17.06 -12.88
C TYR A 588 -6.83 -16.61 -12.18
N PHE A 589 -7.92 -17.33 -12.43
CA PHE A 589 -9.21 -17.21 -11.74
C PHE A 589 -9.49 -18.42 -10.83
N LYS A 590 -10.33 -18.22 -9.83
CA LYS A 590 -11.05 -19.30 -9.14
C LYS A 590 -12.54 -18.97 -9.11
N GLN A 591 -13.38 -19.99 -9.19
CA GLN A 591 -14.82 -19.90 -9.00
C GLN A 591 -15.22 -20.56 -7.66
N THR A 592 -16.13 -19.93 -6.93
CA THR A 592 -16.70 -20.41 -5.66
C THR A 592 -18.20 -20.12 -5.59
N VAL A 593 -18.90 -20.80 -4.68
CA VAL A 593 -20.28 -20.49 -4.26
C VAL A 593 -20.22 -19.98 -2.83
N ARG A 594 -20.67 -18.74 -2.56
CA ARG A 594 -20.39 -18.09 -1.27
C ARG A 594 -21.39 -18.45 -0.19
N GLU A 595 -22.66 -18.39 -0.55
CA GLU A 595 -23.77 -18.54 0.36
C GLU A 595 -24.71 -19.63 -0.15
N GLU A 596 -25.51 -20.20 0.74
CA GLU A 596 -26.46 -21.26 0.35
C GLU A 596 -27.48 -20.75 -0.69
N GLU A 597 -27.89 -19.48 -0.58
CA GLU A 597 -28.80 -18.82 -1.53
C GLU A 597 -28.18 -18.61 -2.92
N ASP A 598 -26.85 -18.63 -3.06
CA ASP A 598 -26.19 -18.54 -4.36
C ASP A 598 -26.33 -19.84 -5.16
N LYS A 599 -26.71 -20.96 -4.52
CA LYS A 599 -27.07 -22.20 -5.25
C LYS A 599 -28.39 -22.07 -5.99
N GLY A 600 -29.16 -21.01 -5.74
CA GLY A 600 -30.48 -20.80 -6.32
C GLY A 600 -31.53 -21.77 -5.77
N ASP A 601 -32.71 -21.72 -6.37
CA ASP A 601 -33.85 -22.55 -6.02
C ASP A 601 -34.74 -22.77 -7.27
N PHE A 602 -35.43 -23.90 -7.35
CA PHE A 602 -36.32 -24.25 -8.44
C PHE A 602 -37.79 -24.21 -8.02
N ASP A 603 -38.63 -23.74 -8.94
CA ASP A 603 -40.06 -24.03 -8.96
C ASP A 603 -40.42 -24.61 -10.33
N ALA A 604 -41.58 -25.23 -10.43
CA ALA A 604 -42.19 -25.54 -11.71
C ALA A 604 -43.06 -24.36 -12.18
N TYR A 605 -42.93 -23.96 -13.44
CA TYR A 605 -43.74 -22.96 -14.15
C TYR A 605 -44.51 -23.57 -15.33
N PRO A 606 -45.39 -24.57 -15.10
CA PRO A 606 -46.02 -25.32 -16.18
C PRO A 606 -47.06 -24.52 -16.97
N TYR A 607 -47.54 -23.40 -16.43
CA TYR A 607 -48.58 -22.58 -17.05
C TYR A 607 -48.15 -21.12 -17.11
N SER A 608 -48.73 -20.34 -18.03
CA SER A 608 -48.35 -18.94 -18.18
C SER A 608 -48.77 -18.06 -16.99
N VAL A 609 -48.12 -16.91 -16.85
CA VAL A 609 -48.37 -15.92 -15.78
C VAL A 609 -49.83 -15.45 -15.69
N ASP A 610 -50.57 -15.51 -16.80
CA ASP A 610 -51.98 -15.14 -16.87
C ASP A 610 -52.90 -16.13 -16.12
N ARG A 611 -52.39 -17.31 -15.73
CA ARG A 611 -53.10 -18.33 -14.94
C ARG A 611 -52.99 -18.11 -13.42
N GLY A 612 -52.36 -17.03 -12.96
CA GLY A 612 -52.37 -16.60 -11.56
C GLY A 612 -51.72 -17.63 -10.62
N ALA A 613 -52.47 -18.12 -9.63
CA ALA A 613 -51.96 -19.11 -8.67
C ALA A 613 -51.53 -20.44 -9.31
N CYS A 614 -51.97 -20.71 -10.54
CA CYS A 614 -51.54 -21.86 -11.32
C CYS A 614 -50.27 -21.58 -12.14
N ASN A 615 -49.70 -20.38 -12.13
CA ASN A 615 -48.49 -20.10 -12.90
C ASN A 615 -47.28 -20.91 -12.41
N PHE A 616 -47.27 -21.30 -11.13
CA PHE A 616 -46.16 -22.08 -10.56
C PHE A 616 -46.64 -23.14 -9.58
N SER A 617 -45.79 -24.14 -9.32
CA SER A 617 -45.96 -25.19 -8.32
C SER A 617 -44.60 -25.66 -7.78
N ASP A 618 -44.60 -26.25 -6.59
CA ASP A 618 -43.45 -26.91 -5.98
C ASP A 618 -43.25 -28.35 -6.50
N TRP A 619 -43.98 -28.74 -7.55
CA TRP A 619 -43.88 -30.04 -8.20
C TRP A 619 -44.03 -29.91 -9.73
N ALA A 620 -43.44 -30.87 -10.45
CA ALA A 620 -43.58 -31.03 -11.90
C ALA A 620 -43.73 -32.53 -12.26
N TYR A 621 -44.41 -32.82 -13.37
CA TYR A 621 -44.37 -34.17 -13.92
C TYR A 621 -43.08 -34.41 -14.70
N THR A 622 -42.60 -35.65 -14.71
CA THR A 622 -41.57 -36.10 -15.67
C THR A 622 -42.02 -35.76 -17.09
N GLY A 623 -41.19 -35.07 -17.87
CA GLY A 623 -41.47 -34.65 -19.24
C GLY A 623 -42.36 -33.42 -19.38
N GLN A 624 -42.81 -32.81 -18.27
CA GLN A 624 -43.72 -31.68 -18.34
C GLN A 624 -43.07 -30.47 -19.02
N ARG A 625 -43.82 -29.90 -19.96
CA ARG A 625 -43.46 -28.67 -20.68
C ARG A 625 -44.35 -27.53 -20.23
N SER A 626 -43.87 -26.31 -20.41
CA SER A 626 -44.61 -25.09 -20.13
C SER A 626 -45.68 -24.82 -21.19
N THR A 627 -46.63 -23.94 -20.89
CA THR A 627 -47.64 -23.49 -21.87
C THR A 627 -47.63 -21.98 -22.06
N ASP A 628 -47.90 -21.53 -23.28
CA ASP A 628 -48.05 -20.11 -23.60
C ASP A 628 -49.37 -19.51 -23.07
N ASN A 629 -49.57 -18.20 -23.26
CA ASN A 629 -50.77 -17.50 -22.79
C ASN A 629 -52.07 -17.97 -23.48
N LYS A 630 -51.98 -18.76 -24.54
CA LYS A 630 -53.13 -19.38 -25.22
C LYS A 630 -53.34 -20.84 -24.78
N GLY A 631 -52.51 -21.35 -23.87
CA GLY A 631 -52.54 -22.72 -23.39
C GLY A 631 -51.93 -23.73 -24.35
N ALA A 632 -51.15 -23.30 -25.35
CA ALA A 632 -50.39 -24.19 -26.22
C ALA A 632 -49.10 -24.61 -25.53
N ILE A 633 -48.74 -25.89 -25.65
CA ILE A 633 -47.49 -26.44 -25.11
C ILE A 633 -46.30 -25.82 -25.84
N THR A 634 -45.28 -25.37 -25.11
CA THR A 634 -44.01 -24.84 -25.64
C THR A 634 -42.93 -25.93 -25.62
N ASP A 635 -41.78 -25.64 -26.24
CA ASP A 635 -40.61 -26.51 -26.15
C ASP A 635 -39.86 -26.35 -24.81
N GLU A 636 -40.26 -25.40 -23.97
CA GLU A 636 -39.62 -25.10 -22.69
C GLU A 636 -40.01 -26.15 -21.65
N GLY A 637 -39.02 -26.61 -20.88
CA GLY A 637 -39.25 -27.46 -19.72
C GLY A 637 -40.00 -26.71 -18.63
N ALA A 638 -40.84 -27.41 -17.88
CA ALA A 638 -41.63 -26.77 -16.83
C ALA A 638 -40.80 -26.32 -15.62
N ILE A 639 -39.57 -26.81 -15.41
CA ILE A 639 -38.76 -26.45 -14.23
C ILE A 639 -37.90 -25.24 -14.59
N ALA A 640 -37.93 -24.19 -13.77
CA ALA A 640 -37.09 -23.01 -13.93
C ALA A 640 -36.73 -22.40 -12.58
N TYR A 641 -35.75 -21.49 -12.58
CA TYR A 641 -35.27 -20.87 -11.34
C TYR A 641 -36.34 -19.98 -10.70
N SER A 642 -36.75 -20.29 -9.48
CA SER A 642 -37.46 -19.35 -8.59
C SER A 642 -36.49 -18.34 -7.97
N LEU A 643 -35.24 -18.77 -7.78
CA LEU A 643 -34.08 -17.95 -7.46
C LEU A 643 -32.90 -18.37 -8.35
N GLN A 644 -32.38 -17.45 -9.17
CA GLN A 644 -31.27 -17.75 -10.08
C GLN A 644 -29.98 -18.06 -9.30
N PRO A 645 -29.29 -19.17 -9.63
CA PRO A 645 -27.98 -19.44 -9.08
C PRO A 645 -26.94 -18.38 -9.48
N LYS A 646 -25.92 -18.25 -8.64
CA LYS A 646 -24.82 -17.32 -8.80
C LYS A 646 -23.51 -17.99 -8.43
N VAL A 647 -22.46 -17.70 -9.18
CA VAL A 647 -21.09 -18.09 -8.81
C VAL A 647 -20.19 -16.87 -8.76
N THR A 648 -19.28 -16.85 -7.78
CA THR A 648 -18.26 -15.80 -7.67
C THR A 648 -16.99 -16.22 -8.39
N ILE A 649 -16.46 -15.37 -9.25
CA ILE A 649 -15.20 -15.54 -9.97
C ILE A 649 -14.20 -14.52 -9.44
N THR A 650 -13.14 -14.98 -8.79
CA THR A 650 -12.11 -14.12 -8.17
C THR A 650 -10.81 -14.15 -8.96
N ALA A 651 -10.24 -12.98 -9.24
CA ALA A 651 -8.97 -12.81 -9.94
C ALA A 651 -7.78 -12.83 -8.96
N PHE A 652 -6.79 -13.68 -9.22
CA PHE A 652 -5.62 -13.85 -8.36
C PHE A 652 -4.30 -13.57 -9.09
N ASN A 653 -3.32 -13.02 -8.37
CA ASN A 653 -1.93 -12.92 -8.78
C ASN A 653 -1.20 -14.27 -8.61
N ALA A 654 0.05 -14.38 -9.07
CA ALA A 654 0.83 -15.61 -9.04
C ALA A 654 1.18 -16.11 -7.63
N ASN A 655 0.98 -15.28 -6.60
CA ASN A 655 1.25 -15.59 -5.20
C ASN A 655 -0.04 -15.79 -4.38
N ASN A 656 -1.20 -16.02 -5.03
CA ASN A 656 -2.52 -16.19 -4.41
C ASN A 656 -3.09 -14.93 -3.71
N GLY A 657 -2.57 -13.73 -3.97
CA GLY A 657 -3.24 -12.49 -3.59
C GLY A 657 -4.34 -12.13 -4.59
N ILE A 658 -5.46 -11.59 -4.11
CA ILE A 658 -6.53 -11.08 -4.96
C ILE A 658 -6.02 -9.84 -5.71
N THR A 659 -6.29 -9.75 -7.00
CA THR A 659 -5.97 -8.56 -7.82
C THR A 659 -7.19 -7.66 -7.95
N GLU A 660 -7.32 -6.71 -7.03
CA GLU A 660 -8.48 -5.84 -6.90
C GLU A 660 -8.65 -4.91 -8.11
N ASN A 661 -7.52 -4.46 -8.68
CA ASN A 661 -7.52 -3.57 -9.84
C ASN A 661 -8.04 -4.23 -11.11
N TYR A 662 -8.22 -5.56 -11.12
CA TYR A 662 -8.85 -6.24 -12.24
C TYR A 662 -10.27 -5.74 -12.49
N THR A 663 -11.11 -5.64 -11.44
CA THR A 663 -12.49 -5.16 -11.56
C THR A 663 -12.60 -3.66 -11.40
N LEU A 664 -11.78 -3.04 -10.52
CA LEU A 664 -11.74 -1.58 -10.39
C LEU A 664 -11.33 -0.94 -11.73
N GLY A 665 -10.35 -1.52 -12.41
CA GLY A 665 -9.87 -1.10 -13.73
C GLY A 665 -10.82 -1.33 -14.92
N LYS A 666 -12.08 -1.75 -14.69
CA LYS A 666 -13.05 -2.07 -15.76
C LYS A 666 -13.29 -0.91 -16.73
N SER A 667 -13.43 0.32 -16.21
CA SER A 667 -13.68 1.53 -17.02
C SER A 667 -12.53 1.86 -17.98
N GLU A 668 -11.30 1.48 -17.61
CA GLU A 668 -10.07 1.64 -18.40
C GLU A 668 -9.76 0.39 -19.24
N GLY A 669 -10.57 -0.66 -19.12
CA GLY A 669 -10.50 -1.88 -19.93
C GLY A 669 -9.56 -2.96 -19.40
N PHE A 670 -9.21 -2.98 -18.10
CA PHE A 670 -8.40 -4.05 -17.50
C PHE A 670 -9.19 -5.34 -17.25
N MET A 671 -10.50 -5.24 -16.99
CA MET A 671 -11.39 -6.39 -16.88
C MET A 671 -11.66 -6.94 -18.28
N LYS A 672 -11.17 -8.15 -18.57
CA LYS A 672 -11.24 -8.79 -19.90
C LYS A 672 -12.20 -9.98 -19.97
N LEU A 673 -12.80 -10.35 -18.85
CA LEU A 673 -13.77 -11.44 -18.76
C LEU A 673 -15.16 -10.95 -19.16
N SER A 674 -15.87 -11.77 -19.95
CA SER A 674 -17.26 -11.57 -20.35
C SER A 674 -18.13 -12.75 -19.94
N ALA A 675 -19.45 -12.57 -19.88
CA ALA A 675 -20.37 -13.65 -19.52
C ALA A 675 -20.27 -14.85 -20.48
N SER A 676 -20.09 -14.61 -21.78
CA SER A 676 -19.91 -15.67 -22.79
C SER A 676 -18.58 -16.43 -22.68
N SER A 677 -17.72 -16.05 -21.75
CA SER A 677 -16.42 -16.69 -21.48
C SER A 677 -16.46 -17.60 -20.24
N VAL A 678 -17.62 -17.74 -19.63
CA VAL A 678 -17.90 -18.66 -18.53
C VAL A 678 -18.71 -19.80 -19.13
N ASP A 679 -18.11 -20.98 -19.13
CA ASP A 679 -18.67 -22.20 -19.69
C ASP A 679 -19.15 -23.11 -18.54
N ILE A 680 -20.43 -23.47 -18.58
CA ILE A 680 -21.08 -24.32 -17.59
C ILE A 680 -21.56 -25.56 -18.34
N ASP A 681 -21.21 -26.74 -17.81
CA ASP A 681 -21.66 -28.01 -18.40
C ASP A 681 -23.20 -28.09 -18.34
N ILE A 682 -23.80 -28.50 -19.45
CA ILE A 682 -25.25 -28.71 -19.51
C ILE A 682 -25.58 -29.94 -18.68
N PRO A 683 -26.42 -29.84 -17.63
CA PRO A 683 -26.78 -30.98 -16.82
C PRO A 683 -27.61 -31.97 -17.64
N THR A 684 -27.23 -33.25 -17.55
CA THR A 684 -27.88 -34.34 -18.28
C THR A 684 -28.54 -35.38 -17.37
N HIS A 685 -28.22 -35.36 -16.08
CA HIS A 685 -28.66 -36.35 -15.10
C HIS A 685 -28.79 -35.70 -13.72
N ASP A 686 -29.68 -36.26 -12.88
CA ASP A 686 -29.80 -35.89 -11.47
C ASP A 686 -28.54 -36.32 -10.69
N GLU A 687 -28.18 -35.57 -9.65
CA GLU A 687 -27.00 -35.87 -8.83
C GLU A 687 -27.19 -37.09 -7.92
N ILE A 688 -28.42 -37.32 -7.42
CA ILE A 688 -28.71 -38.28 -6.35
C ILE A 688 -29.66 -39.38 -6.82
N GLN A 689 -30.75 -39.02 -7.50
CA GLN A 689 -31.83 -39.93 -7.83
C GLN A 689 -31.41 -40.92 -8.92
N GLN A 690 -31.39 -42.20 -8.55
CA GLN A 690 -31.09 -43.32 -9.45
C GLN A 690 -32.35 -43.87 -10.12
N VAL A 691 -32.18 -44.49 -11.30
CA VAL A 691 -33.25 -45.26 -11.95
C VAL A 691 -33.59 -46.53 -11.15
N VAL A 692 -34.77 -47.10 -11.39
CA VAL A 692 -35.22 -48.35 -10.74
C VAL A 692 -34.25 -49.50 -11.03
N ASP A 693 -33.96 -50.33 -10.01
CA ASP A 693 -33.08 -51.50 -10.08
C ASP A 693 -31.61 -51.20 -10.47
N SER A 694 -31.17 -49.94 -10.38
CA SER A 694 -29.76 -49.57 -10.54
C SER A 694 -28.86 -50.25 -9.49
N ASN A 695 -27.73 -50.80 -9.92
CA ASN A 695 -26.68 -51.32 -9.03
C ASN A 695 -25.67 -50.23 -8.62
N GLY A 696 -26.02 -48.96 -8.85
CA GLY A 696 -25.22 -47.76 -8.62
C GLY A 696 -24.69 -47.18 -9.94
N ASP A 697 -24.73 -45.84 -10.04
CA ASP A 697 -24.17 -45.00 -11.12
C ASP A 697 -24.99 -44.96 -12.43
N ASP A 698 -26.32 -44.88 -12.30
CA ASP A 698 -27.26 -44.60 -13.40
C ASP A 698 -28.37 -43.65 -12.92
N PRO A 699 -28.09 -42.34 -12.80
CA PRO A 699 -29.07 -41.36 -12.34
C PRO A 699 -30.15 -41.07 -13.38
N VAL A 700 -31.28 -40.50 -12.96
CA VAL A 700 -32.40 -40.18 -13.87
C VAL A 700 -32.00 -39.06 -14.83
N ALA A 701 -32.32 -39.22 -16.10
CA ALA A 701 -31.99 -38.27 -17.16
C ALA A 701 -32.78 -36.96 -17.10
N ILE A 702 -32.09 -35.86 -17.41
CA ILE A 702 -32.58 -34.48 -17.45
C ILE A 702 -32.38 -33.91 -18.86
N SER A 703 -33.41 -33.24 -19.36
CA SER A 703 -33.35 -32.36 -20.52
C SER A 703 -33.25 -30.91 -20.05
N ALA A 704 -32.08 -30.30 -20.24
CA ALA A 704 -31.80 -28.91 -19.90
C ALA A 704 -31.55 -28.05 -21.15
N VAL A 705 -32.01 -26.80 -21.11
CA VAL A 705 -31.61 -25.78 -22.08
C VAL A 705 -31.10 -24.59 -21.28
N MET A 706 -29.84 -24.23 -21.52
CA MET A 706 -29.16 -23.15 -20.81
C MET A 706 -28.70 -22.07 -21.79
N HIS A 707 -28.78 -20.82 -21.34
CA HIS A 707 -28.39 -19.62 -22.05
C HIS A 707 -27.22 -18.95 -21.32
N THR A 708 -26.51 -18.06 -22.02
CA THR A 708 -25.46 -17.27 -21.39
C THR A 708 -26.07 -16.37 -20.30
N GLY A 709 -25.59 -16.51 -19.07
CA GLY A 709 -25.96 -15.66 -17.95
C GLY A 709 -25.45 -14.23 -18.05
N SER A 710 -25.45 -13.53 -16.92
CA SER A 710 -24.97 -12.15 -16.80
C SER A 710 -23.76 -12.07 -15.87
N LEU A 711 -22.87 -11.10 -16.13
CA LEU A 711 -21.64 -10.90 -15.35
C LEU A 711 -21.57 -9.47 -14.83
N SER A 712 -21.43 -9.30 -13.51
CA SER A 712 -21.23 -8.01 -12.85
C SER A 712 -20.02 -8.05 -11.92
N ALA A 713 -19.44 -6.89 -11.61
CA ALA A 713 -18.47 -6.83 -10.52
C ALA A 713 -19.20 -7.07 -9.19
N SER A 714 -18.56 -7.74 -8.24
CA SER A 714 -19.08 -7.89 -6.88
C SER A 714 -19.26 -6.50 -6.24
N PRO A 715 -20.40 -6.22 -5.58
CA PRO A 715 -20.61 -4.95 -4.89
C PRO A 715 -19.77 -4.84 -3.61
N ASP A 716 -19.38 -5.98 -3.03
CA ASP A 716 -18.77 -6.04 -1.70
C ASP A 716 -17.25 -6.14 -1.74
N ASN A 717 -16.68 -6.76 -2.79
CA ASN A 717 -15.24 -7.00 -2.88
C ASN A 717 -14.68 -6.68 -4.27
N ALA A 718 -13.62 -5.87 -4.31
CA ALA A 718 -12.85 -5.66 -5.53
C ALA A 718 -12.08 -6.94 -5.93
N GLY A 719 -11.78 -7.09 -7.22
CA GLY A 719 -11.16 -8.30 -7.77
C GLY A 719 -12.11 -9.48 -8.00
N GLU A 720 -13.39 -9.34 -7.61
CA GLU A 720 -14.40 -10.38 -7.72
C GLU A 720 -15.53 -10.02 -8.69
N LEU A 721 -16.00 -11.03 -9.42
CA LEU A 721 -17.10 -10.95 -10.36
C LEU A 721 -18.20 -11.93 -9.95
N LEU A 722 -19.45 -11.53 -10.12
CA LEU A 722 -20.63 -12.35 -9.90
C LEU A 722 -21.20 -12.75 -11.27
N TYR A 723 -21.24 -14.06 -11.54
CA TYR A 723 -21.92 -14.62 -12.69
C TYR A 723 -23.28 -15.16 -12.24
N THR A 724 -24.36 -14.59 -12.76
CA THR A 724 -25.73 -15.02 -12.49
C THR A 724 -26.26 -15.79 -13.70
N PHE A 725 -26.82 -16.98 -13.47
CA PHE A 725 -27.38 -17.86 -14.49
C PHE A 725 -28.58 -17.19 -15.21
N SER A 726 -28.97 -17.66 -16.40
CA SER A 726 -30.05 -17.00 -17.15
C SER A 726 -31.41 -17.38 -16.59
N ASP A 727 -32.32 -16.41 -16.55
CA ASP A 727 -33.74 -16.61 -16.25
C ASP A 727 -34.49 -17.37 -17.35
N ASN A 728 -33.87 -17.54 -18.53
CA ASN A 728 -34.42 -18.34 -19.63
C ASN A 728 -33.92 -19.79 -19.61
N ASP A 729 -33.17 -20.18 -18.58
CA ASP A 729 -32.75 -21.57 -18.39
C ASP A 729 -33.95 -22.39 -17.92
N HIS A 730 -34.15 -23.55 -18.55
CA HIS A 730 -35.29 -24.40 -18.24
C HIS A 730 -34.95 -25.88 -18.30
N PHE A 731 -35.63 -26.67 -17.48
CA PHE A 731 -35.32 -28.07 -17.22
C PHE A 731 -36.59 -28.94 -17.24
N SER A 732 -36.41 -30.21 -17.56
CA SER A 732 -37.45 -31.24 -17.44
C SER A 732 -36.78 -32.59 -17.31
N TYR A 733 -37.38 -33.50 -16.55
CA TYR A 733 -36.94 -34.89 -16.50
C TYR A 733 -37.47 -35.65 -17.71
N GLU A 734 -36.78 -36.69 -18.17
CA GLU A 734 -37.33 -37.52 -19.26
C GLU A 734 -38.56 -38.30 -18.79
N HIS A 735 -39.57 -38.47 -19.65
CA HIS A 735 -40.76 -39.27 -19.38
C HIS A 735 -40.66 -40.63 -20.08
N ASN A 736 -40.13 -41.64 -19.37
CA ASN A 736 -39.96 -42.98 -19.89
C ASN A 736 -39.88 -44.00 -18.73
N GLY A 737 -39.48 -45.23 -19.02
CA GLY A 737 -39.42 -46.29 -18.01
C GLY A 737 -38.34 -46.08 -16.92
N SER A 738 -37.29 -45.33 -17.20
CA SER A 738 -36.22 -45.07 -16.22
C SER A 738 -36.63 -44.05 -15.15
N SER A 739 -37.62 -43.20 -15.46
CA SER A 739 -38.18 -42.21 -14.54
C SER A 739 -39.49 -42.63 -13.86
N LEU A 740 -39.95 -43.87 -14.05
CA LEU A 740 -41.10 -44.45 -13.32
C LEU A 740 -40.71 -44.73 -11.85
N LEU A 741 -40.70 -43.67 -11.04
CA LEU A 741 -40.24 -43.66 -9.66
C LEU A 741 -41.33 -43.11 -8.74
N ALA A 742 -41.21 -43.41 -7.43
CA ALA A 742 -41.93 -42.66 -6.42
C ALA A 742 -41.51 -41.18 -6.48
N PRO A 743 -42.34 -40.22 -6.01
CA PRO A 743 -41.98 -38.81 -6.03
C PRO A 743 -40.63 -38.56 -5.35
N PHE A 744 -39.80 -37.72 -5.97
CA PHE A 744 -38.45 -37.39 -5.50
C PHE A 744 -38.14 -35.92 -5.73
N THR A 745 -37.25 -35.33 -4.92
CA THR A 745 -36.80 -33.95 -5.11
C THR A 745 -35.74 -33.89 -6.21
N ALA A 746 -35.86 -32.96 -7.15
CA ALA A 746 -34.85 -32.71 -8.17
C ALA A 746 -33.55 -32.21 -7.55
N HIS A 747 -32.42 -32.78 -7.94
CA HIS A 747 -31.08 -32.33 -7.58
C HIS A 747 -30.28 -32.13 -8.86
N ILE A 748 -30.33 -30.93 -9.44
CA ILE A 748 -29.66 -30.64 -10.72
C ILE A 748 -28.26 -30.09 -10.45
N PRO A 749 -27.17 -30.80 -10.83
CA PRO A 749 -25.80 -30.33 -10.59
C PRO A 749 -25.34 -29.34 -11.66
N PHE A 750 -24.58 -28.33 -11.25
CA PHE A 750 -23.92 -27.38 -12.14
C PHE A 750 -22.41 -27.41 -11.92
N VAL A 751 -21.67 -27.62 -13.01
CA VAL A 751 -20.21 -27.72 -13.02
C VAL A 751 -19.65 -26.65 -13.95
N THR A 752 -18.72 -25.84 -13.44
CA THR A 752 -18.02 -24.86 -14.27
C THR A 752 -16.89 -25.55 -15.02
N GLU A 753 -16.99 -25.66 -16.34
CA GLU A 753 -15.98 -26.33 -17.15
C GLU A 753 -14.77 -25.41 -17.37
N GLN A 754 -15.02 -24.19 -17.86
CA GLN A 754 -13.97 -23.26 -18.27
C GLN A 754 -14.33 -21.80 -17.99
N ILE A 755 -13.33 -21.05 -17.53
CA ILE A 755 -13.36 -19.58 -17.50
C ILE A 755 -12.09 -19.10 -18.17
N THR A 756 -12.22 -18.36 -19.27
CA THR A 756 -11.07 -17.77 -19.99
C THR A 756 -11.36 -16.36 -20.48
N ASP A 757 -10.60 -15.38 -20.01
CA ASP A 757 -10.75 -14.01 -20.48
C ASP A 757 -10.11 -13.78 -21.86
N THR A 758 -10.37 -12.60 -22.47
CA THR A 758 -9.78 -12.24 -23.77
C THR A 758 -8.27 -11.97 -23.72
N ASP A 759 -7.68 -11.92 -22.52
CA ASP A 759 -6.24 -11.87 -22.32
C ASP A 759 -5.57 -13.25 -22.27
N GLY A 760 -6.36 -14.33 -22.20
CA GLY A 760 -5.92 -15.71 -22.07
C GLY A 760 -5.72 -16.17 -20.62
N ILE A 761 -6.21 -15.41 -19.64
CA ILE A 761 -6.19 -15.79 -18.22
C ILE A 761 -7.28 -16.83 -17.99
N LYS A 762 -6.92 -17.94 -17.35
CA LYS A 762 -7.78 -19.11 -17.16
C LYS A 762 -8.03 -19.40 -15.68
N LEU A 763 -8.92 -20.34 -15.40
CA LEU A 763 -8.97 -21.03 -14.11
C LEU A 763 -7.58 -21.52 -13.67
N ALA A 764 -7.36 -21.58 -12.35
CA ALA A 764 -6.15 -22.14 -11.78
C ALA A 764 -5.94 -23.57 -12.28
N ILE A 765 -4.71 -23.88 -12.71
CA ILE A 765 -4.35 -25.22 -13.19
C ILE A 765 -3.43 -25.92 -12.19
N ASP A 766 -3.53 -27.24 -12.13
CA ASP A 766 -2.52 -28.06 -11.48
C ASP A 766 -1.27 -28.12 -12.37
N PRO A 767 -0.11 -27.64 -11.90
CA PRO A 767 1.12 -27.60 -12.71
C PRO A 767 1.65 -28.99 -13.10
N LEU A 768 1.26 -30.07 -12.41
CA LEU A 768 1.69 -31.43 -12.72
C LEU A 768 0.86 -32.06 -13.85
N THR A 769 -0.45 -31.82 -13.85
CA THR A 769 -1.37 -32.45 -14.81
C THR A 769 -1.77 -31.52 -15.96
N ASN A 770 -1.52 -30.21 -15.81
CA ASN A 770 -1.93 -29.16 -16.74
C ASN A 770 -3.46 -29.15 -17.00
N LYS A 771 -4.24 -29.59 -16.00
CA LYS A 771 -5.70 -29.55 -15.98
C LYS A 771 -6.18 -28.49 -14.98
N VAL A 772 -7.45 -28.09 -15.08
CA VAL A 772 -8.09 -27.25 -14.06
C VAL A 772 -7.91 -27.92 -12.70
N ALA A 773 -7.40 -27.16 -11.73
CA ALA A 773 -7.20 -27.67 -10.39
C ALA A 773 -8.55 -27.88 -9.70
N ALA A 774 -8.71 -28.94 -8.92
CA ALA A 774 -9.95 -29.19 -8.18
C ALA A 774 -10.31 -28.08 -7.17
N SER A 775 -9.35 -27.22 -6.81
CA SER A 775 -9.59 -26.04 -5.95
C SER A 775 -9.84 -24.75 -6.75
N ALA A 776 -9.96 -24.84 -8.07
CA ALA A 776 -10.22 -23.72 -8.95
C ALA A 776 -11.72 -23.49 -9.18
N THR A 777 -12.55 -24.50 -8.95
CA THR A 777 -14.00 -24.47 -9.11
C THR A 777 -14.66 -25.13 -7.92
N GLU A 778 -15.93 -24.80 -7.70
CA GLU A 778 -16.79 -25.38 -6.69
C GLU A 778 -18.11 -25.74 -7.36
N ASP A 779 -18.39 -27.04 -7.43
CA ASP A 779 -19.62 -27.58 -7.98
C ASP A 779 -20.76 -27.37 -6.99
N PHE A 780 -21.98 -27.19 -7.50
CA PHE A 780 -23.16 -27.03 -6.65
C PHE A 780 -24.38 -27.67 -7.28
N VAL A 781 -25.39 -27.88 -6.45
CA VAL A 781 -26.67 -28.49 -6.82
C VAL A 781 -27.78 -27.49 -6.49
N THR A 782 -28.72 -27.33 -7.42
CA THR A 782 -29.96 -26.59 -7.19
C THR A 782 -31.11 -27.57 -6.99
N GLU A 783 -31.92 -27.32 -5.97
CA GLU A 783 -33.06 -28.15 -5.56
C GLU A 783 -34.37 -27.31 -5.60
N GLY A 784 -35.47 -27.81 -5.05
CA GLY A 784 -36.69 -27.02 -4.79
C GLY A 784 -37.98 -27.61 -5.35
N VAL A 785 -37.89 -28.38 -6.44
CA VAL A 785 -39.06 -28.97 -7.12
C VAL A 785 -39.17 -30.49 -6.90
N GLU A 786 -40.35 -30.99 -6.58
CA GLU A 786 -40.65 -32.42 -6.53
C GLU A 786 -41.06 -32.96 -7.91
N ILE A 787 -40.42 -34.03 -8.35
CA ILE A 787 -40.68 -34.69 -9.63
C ILE A 787 -41.63 -35.85 -9.42
N ARG A 788 -42.69 -35.89 -10.23
CA ARG A 788 -43.76 -36.89 -10.15
C ARG A 788 -43.92 -37.62 -11.48
N PHE A 789 -43.92 -38.94 -11.48
CA PHE A 789 -44.34 -39.70 -12.66
C PHE A 789 -45.86 -39.81 -12.69
N ALA A 790 -46.50 -39.29 -13.74
CA ALA A 790 -47.96 -39.27 -13.84
C ALA A 790 -48.47 -39.87 -15.16
N ARG A 791 -49.75 -40.24 -15.14
CA ARG A 791 -50.50 -40.67 -16.32
C ARG A 791 -51.94 -40.15 -16.26
N MET A 792 -52.55 -39.91 -17.41
CA MET A 792 -53.99 -39.67 -17.49
C MET A 792 -54.73 -40.99 -17.69
N VAL A 793 -55.84 -41.17 -16.99
CA VAL A 793 -56.66 -42.38 -17.02
C VAL A 793 -58.10 -42.03 -17.37
N LEU A 794 -58.65 -42.74 -18.34
CA LEU A 794 -60.06 -42.69 -18.70
C LEU A 794 -60.81 -43.86 -18.06
N ARG A 795 -61.98 -43.60 -17.49
CA ARG A 795 -62.84 -44.66 -16.94
C ARG A 795 -63.96 -45.04 -17.90
N ASN A 796 -64.26 -46.33 -17.93
CA ASN A 796 -65.43 -46.84 -18.62
C ASN A 796 -66.69 -46.17 -18.09
N SER A 797 -67.53 -45.70 -19.00
CA SER A 797 -68.68 -44.87 -18.69
C SER A 797 -69.94 -45.54 -19.23
N TYR A 798 -70.97 -45.62 -18.40
CA TYR A 798 -72.23 -46.27 -18.72
C TYR A 798 -73.42 -45.37 -18.36
N GLY A 799 -74.42 -45.33 -19.23
CA GLY A 799 -75.61 -44.51 -19.01
C GLY A 799 -76.69 -44.72 -20.05
N SER A 800 -77.84 -44.07 -19.85
CA SER A 800 -78.91 -44.15 -20.85
C SER A 800 -78.53 -43.41 -22.13
N GLU A 801 -78.89 -44.00 -23.26
CA GLU A 801 -78.92 -43.44 -24.61
C GLU A 801 -79.68 -42.11 -24.72
N TYR A 802 -80.54 -41.77 -23.74
CA TYR A 802 -81.33 -40.53 -23.71
C TYR A 802 -80.70 -39.39 -22.89
N ALA A 803 -79.57 -39.64 -22.21
CA ALA A 803 -78.88 -38.66 -21.38
C ALA A 803 -77.46 -38.37 -21.88
N LYS A 804 -76.90 -37.21 -21.51
CA LYS A 804 -75.46 -36.99 -21.70
C LYS A 804 -74.71 -37.99 -20.83
N LEU A 805 -73.71 -38.65 -21.41
CA LEU A 805 -72.89 -39.61 -20.68
C LEU A 805 -71.67 -38.88 -20.14
N ARG A 806 -71.53 -38.83 -18.81
CA ARG A 806 -70.30 -38.32 -18.19
C ARG A 806 -69.18 -39.32 -18.42
N SER A 807 -68.05 -38.83 -18.89
CA SER A 807 -66.82 -39.61 -18.96
C SER A 807 -65.83 -39.09 -17.93
N GLN A 808 -65.47 -39.95 -16.98
CA GLN A 808 -64.58 -39.55 -15.89
C GLN A 808 -63.13 -39.71 -16.33
N VAL A 809 -62.38 -38.61 -16.19
CA VAL A 809 -60.94 -38.56 -16.45
C VAL A 809 -60.23 -38.23 -15.15
N SER A 810 -59.14 -38.92 -14.85
CA SER A 810 -58.29 -38.61 -13.71
C SER A 810 -56.81 -38.60 -14.09
N ILE A 811 -56.03 -37.78 -13.42
CA ILE A 811 -54.57 -37.85 -13.43
C ILE A 811 -54.15 -38.67 -12.22
N GLU A 812 -53.32 -39.68 -12.45
CA GLU A 812 -52.76 -40.53 -11.40
C GLU A 812 -51.24 -40.38 -11.34
N VAL A 813 -50.69 -40.28 -10.14
CA VAL A 813 -49.24 -40.25 -9.86
C VAL A 813 -48.80 -41.59 -9.29
N TYR A 814 -47.65 -42.08 -9.71
CA TYR A 814 -47.05 -43.30 -9.18
C TYR A 814 -46.39 -43.04 -7.82
N ASP A 815 -46.75 -43.80 -6.79
CA ASP A 815 -46.21 -43.67 -5.43
C ASP A 815 -45.03 -44.62 -5.12
N GLY A 816 -44.54 -45.35 -6.14
CA GLY A 816 -43.55 -46.42 -5.99
C GLY A 816 -44.14 -47.83 -5.87
N ALA A 817 -45.46 -47.96 -5.68
CA ALA A 817 -46.17 -49.24 -5.64
C ALA A 817 -47.42 -49.26 -6.53
N SER A 818 -48.14 -48.15 -6.59
CA SER A 818 -49.42 -48.01 -7.26
C SER A 818 -49.64 -46.59 -7.80
N PHE A 819 -50.61 -46.45 -8.70
CA PHE A 819 -51.03 -45.16 -9.22
C PHE A 819 -52.23 -44.66 -8.42
N ASN A 820 -52.13 -43.46 -7.85
CA ASN A 820 -53.18 -42.81 -7.07
C ASN A 820 -53.60 -41.49 -7.70
N THR A 821 -54.87 -41.10 -7.58
CA THR A 821 -55.34 -39.80 -8.09
C THR A 821 -54.54 -38.65 -7.50
N HIS A 822 -54.06 -37.75 -8.35
CA HIS A 822 -53.23 -36.63 -7.95
C HIS A 822 -54.06 -35.52 -7.30
N SER A 823 -53.99 -35.39 -5.98
CA SER A 823 -54.80 -34.41 -5.25
C SER A 823 -54.40 -32.95 -5.52
N ASP A 824 -53.18 -32.66 -5.95
CA ASP A 824 -52.71 -31.28 -6.01
C ASP A 824 -52.98 -30.63 -7.38
N GLU A 825 -53.31 -31.44 -8.39
CA GLU A 825 -53.65 -30.96 -9.73
C GLU A 825 -55.04 -30.31 -9.76
N SER A 826 -55.06 -28.98 -9.90
CA SER A 826 -56.28 -28.20 -10.10
C SER A 826 -56.15 -27.13 -11.19
N CYS A 827 -55.10 -27.22 -12.02
CA CYS A 827 -54.68 -26.18 -12.94
C CYS A 827 -54.78 -26.60 -14.41
N LEU A 828 -54.56 -27.89 -14.71
CA LEU A 828 -54.65 -28.41 -16.06
C LEU A 828 -56.07 -28.22 -16.59
N THR A 829 -56.19 -27.53 -17.73
CA THR A 829 -57.47 -27.36 -18.41
C THR A 829 -57.49 -28.23 -19.66
N PRO A 830 -58.23 -29.36 -19.66
CA PRO A 830 -58.38 -30.18 -20.86
C PRO A 830 -59.26 -29.46 -21.90
N LEU A 831 -59.00 -29.73 -23.17
CA LEU A 831 -59.84 -29.27 -24.28
C LEU A 831 -60.47 -30.47 -25.01
N ILE A 832 -61.44 -30.22 -25.88
CA ILE A 832 -61.88 -31.21 -26.86
C ILE A 832 -61.55 -30.62 -28.22
N GLY A 833 -60.56 -31.21 -28.87
CA GLY A 833 -60.14 -30.89 -30.23
C GLY A 833 -61.00 -31.58 -31.27
N ASP A 834 -60.38 -31.88 -32.41
CA ASP A 834 -61.03 -32.53 -33.53
C ASP A 834 -61.32 -34.01 -33.25
N LYS A 835 -62.34 -34.50 -33.94
CA LYS A 835 -62.75 -35.91 -33.88
C LYS A 835 -62.18 -36.65 -35.07
N GLU A 836 -61.15 -37.44 -34.84
CA GLU A 836 -60.38 -38.07 -35.93
C GLU A 836 -60.80 -39.52 -36.18
N PRO A 837 -60.87 -39.97 -37.45
CA PRO A 837 -61.10 -41.37 -37.79
C PRO A 837 -59.83 -42.20 -37.58
N GLY A 838 -59.96 -43.52 -37.48
CA GLY A 838 -58.82 -44.44 -37.42
C GLY A 838 -59.07 -45.62 -36.48
N ALA A 839 -58.05 -46.47 -36.32
CA ALA A 839 -58.05 -47.53 -35.31
C ALA A 839 -57.45 -47.01 -34.00
N LYS A 840 -57.70 -47.70 -32.89
CA LYS A 840 -57.02 -47.42 -31.61
C LYS A 840 -55.50 -47.41 -31.82
N TYR A 841 -54.82 -46.39 -31.31
CA TYR A 841 -53.36 -46.23 -31.43
C TYR A 841 -52.81 -46.10 -32.85
N SER A 842 -53.65 -45.78 -33.85
CA SER A 842 -53.17 -45.57 -35.22
C SER A 842 -52.50 -44.21 -35.46
N GLY A 843 -52.21 -43.46 -34.39
CA GLY A 843 -51.62 -42.12 -34.43
C GLY A 843 -52.53 -41.05 -35.06
N ASN A 844 -51.90 -39.93 -35.44
CA ASN A 844 -52.52 -38.74 -36.07
C ASN A 844 -53.61 -38.06 -35.24
N LEU A 845 -53.46 -38.04 -33.91
CA LEU A 845 -54.25 -37.19 -33.03
C LEU A 845 -53.39 -35.98 -32.63
N GLY A 846 -53.88 -34.77 -32.87
CA GLY A 846 -53.34 -33.56 -32.26
C GLY A 846 -53.68 -33.52 -30.77
N LEU A 847 -52.96 -32.70 -30.00
CA LEU A 847 -53.22 -32.55 -28.57
C LEU A 847 -54.70 -32.25 -28.31
N TRP A 848 -55.32 -33.01 -27.42
CA TRP A 848 -56.74 -32.94 -27.07
C TRP A 848 -57.74 -33.39 -28.14
N ASP A 849 -57.28 -33.89 -29.29
CA ASP A 849 -58.14 -34.58 -30.24
C ASP A 849 -58.60 -35.93 -29.65
N TYR A 850 -59.70 -36.45 -30.18
CA TYR A 850 -60.22 -37.74 -29.74
C TYR A 850 -60.71 -38.56 -30.93
N ARG A 851 -60.76 -39.87 -30.72
CA ARG A 851 -61.25 -40.83 -31.69
C ARG A 851 -62.32 -41.71 -31.06
N LEU A 852 -63.36 -42.02 -31.81
CA LEU A 852 -64.35 -43.03 -31.45
C LEU A 852 -64.18 -44.23 -32.36
N ILE A 853 -64.19 -45.41 -31.77
CA ILE A 853 -64.09 -46.70 -32.45
C ILE A 853 -65.36 -47.48 -32.12
N ASP A 854 -66.04 -47.93 -33.16
CA ASP A 854 -67.09 -48.93 -33.02
C ASP A 854 -66.43 -50.31 -32.86
N ILE A 855 -66.61 -50.90 -31.68
CA ILE A 855 -65.97 -52.16 -31.27
C ILE A 855 -66.95 -53.34 -31.28
N GLU A 856 -68.25 -53.11 -31.50
CA GLU A 856 -69.28 -54.15 -31.46
C GLU A 856 -70.19 -54.10 -32.69
N GLY A 857 -69.89 -54.95 -33.67
CA GLY A 857 -70.72 -55.06 -34.86
C GLY A 857 -72.12 -55.61 -34.56
N GLY A 858 -73.16 -54.83 -34.89
CA GLY A 858 -74.56 -55.27 -34.86
C GLY A 858 -75.44 -54.55 -33.84
N ASP A 859 -74.91 -53.60 -33.08
CA ASP A 859 -75.71 -52.62 -32.36
C ASP A 859 -76.15 -51.46 -33.29
N SER A 860 -76.83 -50.44 -32.74
CA SER A 860 -77.33 -49.31 -33.53
C SER A 860 -76.46 -48.06 -33.43
N ILE A 861 -75.41 -48.06 -32.61
CA ILE A 861 -74.61 -46.86 -32.38
C ILE A 861 -73.50 -46.79 -33.42
N GLU A 862 -73.28 -45.61 -34.00
CA GLU A 862 -72.18 -45.39 -34.92
C GLU A 862 -71.19 -44.39 -34.30
N VAL A 863 -69.96 -44.35 -34.82
CA VAL A 863 -68.98 -43.35 -34.39
C VAL A 863 -69.54 -41.93 -34.50
N GLY A 864 -70.42 -41.63 -35.46
CA GLY A 864 -71.07 -40.32 -35.63
C GLY A 864 -72.15 -39.97 -34.59
N SER A 865 -72.64 -40.94 -33.82
CA SER A 865 -73.84 -40.80 -32.98
C SER A 865 -73.63 -39.96 -31.73
N THR A 866 -72.39 -39.73 -31.31
CA THR A 866 -72.05 -38.90 -30.13
C THR A 866 -70.83 -38.02 -30.36
N GLN A 867 -70.70 -36.96 -29.56
CA GLN A 867 -69.61 -36.01 -29.58
C GLN A 867 -69.19 -35.66 -28.16
N ALA A 868 -67.88 -35.54 -27.93
CA ALA A 868 -67.32 -35.11 -26.67
C ALA A 868 -67.48 -33.60 -26.47
N SER A 869 -67.55 -33.17 -25.21
CA SER A 869 -67.52 -31.78 -24.77
C SER A 869 -66.91 -31.74 -23.38
N VAL A 870 -66.16 -30.68 -23.07
CA VAL A 870 -65.55 -30.47 -21.76
C VAL A 870 -65.70 -29.02 -21.34
N SER A 871 -65.82 -28.80 -20.03
CA SER A 871 -65.67 -27.48 -19.41
C SER A 871 -64.81 -27.59 -18.16
N ASP A 872 -64.31 -26.46 -17.68
CA ASP A 872 -63.55 -26.33 -16.44
C ASP A 872 -62.19 -27.06 -16.43
N ALA A 873 -61.36 -26.73 -15.44
CA ALA A 873 -60.09 -27.41 -15.22
C ALA A 873 -60.29 -28.73 -14.44
N PHE A 874 -59.23 -29.52 -14.35
CA PHE A 874 -59.15 -30.57 -13.33
C PHE A 874 -59.34 -29.97 -11.93
N TYR A 875 -59.87 -30.77 -11.01
CA TYR A 875 -60.00 -30.41 -9.60
C TYR A 875 -59.65 -31.62 -8.74
N TYR A 876 -58.60 -31.51 -7.93
CA TYR A 876 -58.00 -32.63 -7.21
C TYR A 876 -57.73 -33.85 -8.12
N GLY A 877 -57.15 -33.58 -9.29
CA GLY A 877 -56.76 -34.60 -10.27
C GLY A 877 -57.93 -35.27 -10.98
N MET A 878 -59.17 -34.80 -10.82
CA MET A 878 -60.34 -35.32 -11.52
C MET A 878 -61.00 -34.27 -12.42
N GLN A 879 -61.36 -34.66 -13.63
CA GLN A 879 -62.22 -33.90 -14.51
C GLN A 879 -63.62 -34.54 -14.56
N ASN A 880 -64.60 -33.82 -14.02
CA ASN A 880 -65.98 -34.28 -13.85
C ASN A 880 -66.99 -33.64 -14.83
N GLN A 881 -66.53 -32.74 -15.69
CA GLN A 881 -67.35 -32.01 -16.67
C GLN A 881 -67.06 -32.40 -18.12
N LEU A 882 -66.44 -33.56 -18.34
CA LEU A 882 -66.32 -34.16 -19.67
C LEU A 882 -67.56 -35.04 -19.96
N PHE A 883 -68.24 -34.75 -21.06
CA PHE A 883 -69.47 -35.43 -21.45
C PHE A 883 -69.52 -35.78 -22.92
N PHE A 884 -70.14 -36.92 -23.21
CA PHE A 884 -70.59 -37.31 -24.53
C PHE A 884 -72.08 -36.96 -24.71
N SER A 885 -72.42 -36.41 -25.88
CA SER A 885 -73.80 -36.10 -26.23
C SER A 885 -74.67 -37.37 -26.31
N LYS A 886 -75.98 -37.22 -26.05
CA LYS A 886 -76.90 -38.37 -26.07
C LYS A 886 -77.08 -38.92 -27.50
N PRO A 887 -76.82 -40.21 -27.76
CA PRO A 887 -76.92 -40.78 -29.11
C PRO A 887 -78.36 -41.17 -29.50
N LYS A 888 -79.25 -41.43 -28.53
CA LYS A 888 -80.58 -42.07 -28.73
C LYS A 888 -80.54 -43.46 -29.38
N GLU A 889 -79.34 -44.02 -29.50
CA GLU A 889 -79.03 -45.34 -30.03
C GLU A 889 -78.33 -46.13 -28.92
N GLN A 890 -78.62 -47.43 -28.83
CA GLN A 890 -77.96 -48.32 -27.89
C GLN A 890 -76.73 -48.92 -28.54
N GLY A 891 -75.67 -49.10 -27.75
CA GLY A 891 -74.44 -49.70 -28.21
C GLY A 891 -73.21 -49.30 -27.42
N ILE A 892 -72.05 -49.74 -27.91
CA ILE A 892 -70.77 -49.57 -27.27
C ILE A 892 -69.75 -48.94 -28.23
N LEU A 893 -69.15 -47.83 -27.81
CA LEU A 893 -67.99 -47.23 -28.49
C LEU A 893 -66.78 -47.28 -27.57
N GLU A 894 -65.59 -47.48 -28.13
CA GLU A 894 -64.34 -47.17 -27.45
C GLU A 894 -63.91 -45.75 -27.83
N TRP A 895 -63.34 -45.01 -26.89
CA TRP A 895 -62.78 -43.69 -27.17
C TRP A 895 -61.33 -43.59 -26.71
N GLU A 896 -60.50 -43.01 -27.57
CA GLU A 896 -59.10 -42.68 -27.35
C GLU A 896 -58.98 -41.16 -27.30
N TYR A 897 -58.18 -40.63 -26.38
CA TYR A 897 -58.04 -39.19 -26.16
C TYR A 897 -56.57 -38.79 -26.14
N GLN A 898 -56.16 -37.89 -27.02
CA GLN A 898 -54.77 -37.43 -27.05
C GLN A 898 -54.47 -36.51 -25.87
N VAL A 899 -53.52 -36.93 -25.05
CA VAL A 899 -53.09 -36.22 -23.85
C VAL A 899 -51.71 -35.61 -24.08
N PRO A 900 -51.29 -34.66 -23.22
CA PRO A 900 -49.90 -34.23 -23.18
C PRO A 900 -48.96 -35.43 -23.02
N THR A 901 -47.80 -35.39 -23.67
CA THR A 901 -46.86 -36.53 -23.70
C THR A 901 -46.39 -36.97 -22.31
N TRP A 902 -46.30 -36.05 -21.35
CA TRP A 902 -45.97 -36.35 -19.95
C TRP A 902 -47.11 -37.01 -19.15
N LEU A 903 -48.28 -37.22 -19.76
CA LEU A 903 -49.42 -37.95 -19.20
C LEU A 903 -49.80 -39.19 -20.02
N ALA A 904 -49.06 -39.45 -21.11
CA ALA A 904 -49.15 -40.71 -21.83
C ALA A 904 -48.64 -41.86 -20.95
N PHE A 905 -48.94 -43.10 -21.33
CA PHE A 905 -48.48 -44.25 -20.55
C PHE A 905 -48.27 -45.46 -21.46
N LYS A 906 -47.67 -46.50 -20.91
CA LYS A 906 -47.54 -47.79 -21.58
C LYS A 906 -48.82 -48.60 -21.47
N TRP A 907 -49.85 -48.25 -22.24
CA TRP A 907 -51.13 -48.96 -22.24
C TRP A 907 -51.09 -50.26 -23.05
N ASN A 908 -50.16 -50.36 -23.99
CA ASN A 908 -49.88 -51.56 -24.78
C ASN A 908 -48.39 -51.95 -24.68
N SER A 909 -47.91 -52.86 -25.55
CA SER A 909 -46.52 -53.35 -25.55
C SER A 909 -45.75 -52.98 -26.83
N LEU A 910 -46.31 -52.07 -27.62
CA LEU A 910 -45.72 -51.54 -28.84
C LEU A 910 -45.03 -50.23 -28.51
N ASP A 911 -43.99 -49.93 -29.26
CA ASP A 911 -43.35 -48.62 -29.31
C ASP A 911 -43.75 -48.05 -30.67
N ALA A 912 -44.64 -47.07 -30.67
CA ALA A 912 -45.24 -46.57 -31.92
C ALA A 912 -44.20 -45.87 -32.79
N ASN A 913 -43.18 -45.26 -32.17
CA ASN A 913 -42.20 -44.39 -32.81
C ASN A 913 -40.84 -45.06 -33.04
N HIS A 914 -40.62 -46.25 -32.49
CA HIS A 914 -39.36 -47.02 -32.53
C HIS A 914 -38.18 -46.25 -31.93
N ASP A 915 -38.43 -45.41 -30.92
CA ASP A 915 -37.43 -44.60 -30.23
C ASP A 915 -36.96 -45.23 -28.90
N GLY A 916 -37.53 -46.38 -28.53
CA GLY A 916 -37.27 -47.08 -27.27
C GLY A 916 -38.12 -46.62 -26.09
N ASN A 917 -38.98 -45.59 -26.27
CA ASN A 917 -39.88 -45.11 -25.24
C ASN A 917 -41.29 -45.68 -25.42
N PHE A 918 -41.66 -46.64 -24.56
CA PHE A 918 -42.98 -47.27 -24.56
C PHE A 918 -44.06 -46.47 -23.79
N TYR A 919 -43.76 -45.25 -23.32
CA TYR A 919 -44.69 -44.41 -22.54
C TYR A 919 -45.32 -43.35 -23.45
N ASP A 920 -45.87 -43.81 -24.56
CA ASP A 920 -46.32 -43.01 -25.69
C ASP A 920 -47.82 -43.21 -26.01
N ASP A 921 -48.50 -44.14 -25.32
CA ASP A 921 -49.91 -44.42 -25.60
C ASP A 921 -50.85 -43.43 -24.92
N ASN A 922 -51.85 -43.00 -25.68
CA ASN A 922 -53.01 -42.28 -25.18
C ASN A 922 -53.91 -43.18 -24.32
N PRO A 923 -54.58 -42.65 -23.28
CA PRO A 923 -55.56 -43.43 -22.56
C PRO A 923 -56.81 -43.67 -23.41
N SER A 924 -57.49 -44.78 -23.12
CA SER A 924 -58.73 -45.17 -23.79
C SER A 924 -59.74 -45.73 -22.81
N ALA A 925 -61.04 -45.58 -23.09
CA ALA A 925 -62.09 -46.24 -22.31
C ALA A 925 -63.31 -46.59 -23.16
N THR A 926 -64.21 -47.38 -22.58
CA THR A 926 -65.48 -47.77 -23.21
C THR A 926 -66.61 -46.83 -22.81
N LEU A 927 -67.44 -46.45 -23.77
CA LEU A 927 -68.69 -45.70 -23.63
C LEU A 927 -69.87 -46.62 -23.95
N SER A 928 -70.67 -46.96 -22.96
CA SER A 928 -71.85 -47.81 -23.13
C SER A 928 -73.14 -47.00 -22.97
N PHE A 929 -73.96 -46.98 -24.03
CA PHE A 929 -75.26 -46.33 -24.05
C PHE A 929 -76.38 -47.37 -24.08
N GLY A 930 -77.19 -47.40 -23.03
CA GLY A 930 -78.30 -48.36 -22.87
C GLY A 930 -78.28 -49.11 -21.54
N VAL A 931 -79.23 -50.02 -21.35
CA VAL A 931 -79.42 -50.73 -20.09
C VAL A 931 -78.50 -51.95 -20.00
N TYR A 932 -77.71 -52.04 -18.91
CA TYR A 932 -77.04 -53.27 -18.51
C TYR A 932 -78.10 -54.35 -18.26
N ARG A 933 -78.30 -55.28 -19.21
CA ARG A 933 -79.08 -56.49 -18.95
C ARG A 933 -78.28 -57.41 -18.04
N GLY A 934 -78.35 -57.15 -16.73
CA GLY A 934 -78.15 -58.21 -15.75
C GLY A 934 -79.15 -59.33 -16.06
N ASN A 935 -78.69 -60.59 -16.02
CA ASN A 935 -79.44 -61.83 -16.23
C ASN A 935 -80.97 -61.66 -16.07
N ASP A 936 -81.75 -62.05 -17.08
CA ASP A 936 -83.21 -61.87 -17.29
C ASP A 936 -84.16 -62.36 -16.16
N ARG A 937 -83.67 -62.61 -14.94
CA ARG A 937 -84.41 -63.17 -13.80
C ARG A 937 -84.52 -62.27 -12.55
N ILE A 938 -84.13 -61.00 -12.58
CA ILE A 938 -84.31 -60.12 -11.40
C ILE A 938 -85.19 -58.91 -11.75
N ILE A 939 -86.34 -58.80 -11.08
CA ILE A 939 -87.28 -57.67 -11.15
C ILE A 939 -86.90 -56.65 -10.06
N SER A 940 -86.65 -55.40 -10.43
CA SER A 940 -86.57 -54.27 -9.48
C SER A 940 -87.92 -53.55 -9.42
N TRP A 941 -88.44 -53.34 -8.21
CA TRP A 941 -89.65 -52.53 -7.94
C TRP A 941 -89.26 -51.10 -7.56
N HIS A 942 -90.06 -50.12 -7.99
CA HIS A 942 -89.96 -48.72 -7.59
C HIS A 942 -91.22 -48.35 -6.80
N GLU A 943 -91.09 -47.97 -5.53
CA GLU A 943 -92.21 -47.42 -4.75
C GLU A 943 -92.39 -45.94 -5.06
N VAL A 944 -93.62 -45.55 -5.39
CA VAL A 944 -94.05 -44.15 -5.49
C VAL A 944 -94.97 -43.89 -4.29
N PHE A 945 -94.59 -42.95 -3.42
CA PHE A 945 -95.48 -42.41 -2.39
C PHE A 945 -96.08 -41.09 -2.91
N ASN A 946 -97.42 -41.02 -2.94
CA ASN A 946 -98.21 -39.81 -3.19
C ASN A 946 -98.28 -38.91 -1.97
#